data_AF-A0A497SDV1-F1
#
_entry.id   AF-A0A497SDV1-F1
#
_cell.length_a   1.000
_cell.length_b   1.000
_cell.length_c   1.000
_cell.angle_alpha   90.00
_cell.angle_beta   90.00
_cell.angle_gamma   90.00
#
_symmetry.space_group_name_H-M   'P 1'
#
loop_
_entity.id
_entity.type
_entity.pdbx_description
1 polymer ?
#
loop_
_entity_poly.entity_id
_entity_poly.type
_entity_poly.pdbx_seq_one_letter_code
_entity_poly.pdbx_strand_id
1 'polypeptide(L)'
;MSYEYKLKPNRASYVDYSFFKISLGLFLIFVIIYSIASLVLKEYVLFVVIFFIAIELFNYYSLNVQYRKESYTFFKDKIIYNSGGIFSNSETELIIKNITHVTMKLPYLENKLLKTGNVVIESAGSGVSEIFLKSIDNTNKMYEYIEKIMQYNGFKLSKSKLVQKERPSSIGVFFEVFRNLVTTLIIMAWFFFDTELSIIRFVLENQLFLYLSGFLALLVFGFLAFRFLDLKKRVYSIYSDTITYSEGFLSKNYSFIPIENLSDSTITQTIIDKIFGLYDVKISCQGTKQEVLFKNMANGKEMESNIDKLISETNSLVGTGKQQISKTNKQTAKSSKSKTQITHTSKTLPRDTNFTAEYKMDTKRTMLPLLIILPICLILFPLMILWIIISIQIAIKINSTKYFVKSNSIEERYNFISSKNKEFTNDKIMSVIFKESFIDKWFNTCSIHFWSIGSSEDIKFENIKKSDGIYQALLAKSGIGAQEEIYKMDSNFKIIDFLKANLFITLIFTIILLGSSYFAFAINMLIAIVPVVMVVLCIFIIIYKIIYYKKSNFTYFKDYVYFTRGIFFKDFYYVLYDNIKDLTTLKYPFSGFGSIKFNVAGEHLVQEGKSQMIISNNFKINYIADINNKDELIDLIFYKRPDSKQLSEMNKNISSYSPETIRISKPDLANSLVGWILIGGILGLIVYQFAQVILAPFILLLIILLGFVIWSVKAKSFSIQNYRVVANSGILYKKQTSIIFSKIDHINFSQGVFNKIYNNGNITVNTTGSSSAELVIRDIPDYKEFYGTLKGYY
;
A
#
# COMPACT_ATOMS: atom_id res chain seq x y z
N MET A 1 31.48 1.41 -19.80
CA MET A 1 30.58 2.54 -19.44
C MET A 1 31.26 3.33 -18.34
N SER A 2 31.36 4.66 -18.46
CA SER A 2 31.82 5.54 -17.38
C SER A 2 31.04 5.23 -16.10
N TYR A 3 31.67 5.39 -14.93
CA TYR A 3 31.10 4.98 -13.64
C TYR A 3 29.87 5.78 -13.21
N GLU A 4 29.59 6.90 -13.87
CA GLU A 4 28.52 7.84 -13.54
C GLU A 4 28.07 8.56 -14.82
N TYR A 5 26.77 8.64 -15.08
CA TYR A 5 26.18 9.46 -16.15
C TYR A 5 25.16 10.43 -15.55
N LYS A 6 25.37 11.74 -15.74
CA LYS A 6 24.49 12.80 -15.22
C LYS A 6 23.63 13.37 -16.33
N LEU A 7 22.35 13.55 -16.03
CA LEU A 7 21.35 14.10 -16.93
C LEU A 7 20.60 15.24 -16.24
N LYS A 8 20.28 16.28 -17.01
CA LYS A 8 19.35 17.34 -16.63
C LYS A 8 18.21 17.46 -17.64
N PRO A 9 17.02 17.95 -17.22
CA PRO A 9 15.94 18.26 -18.15
C PRO A 9 16.34 19.31 -19.19
N ASN A 10 15.63 19.34 -20.31
CA ASN A 10 15.67 20.44 -21.25
C ASN A 10 14.99 21.67 -20.63
N ARG A 11 15.69 22.81 -20.52
CA ARG A 11 15.17 24.01 -19.85
C ARG A 11 13.93 24.58 -20.53
N ALA A 12 13.94 24.70 -21.86
CA ALA A 12 12.84 25.33 -22.60
C ALA A 12 11.54 24.53 -22.43
N SER A 13 11.65 23.21 -22.43
CA SER A 13 10.51 22.32 -22.24
C SER A 13 10.07 22.23 -20.78
N TYR A 14 11.02 22.13 -19.84
CA TYR A 14 10.71 21.98 -18.43
C TYR A 14 10.15 23.27 -17.80
N VAL A 15 10.71 24.43 -18.16
CA VAL A 15 10.33 25.74 -17.59
C VAL A 15 9.33 26.45 -18.50
N ASP A 16 9.73 26.82 -19.71
CA ASP A 16 8.97 27.78 -20.51
C ASP A 16 7.67 27.17 -21.07
N TYR A 17 7.71 25.95 -21.59
CA TYR A 17 6.50 25.25 -22.05
C TYR A 17 5.55 24.91 -20.89
N SER A 18 6.09 24.43 -19.76
CA SER A 18 5.28 24.16 -18.56
C SER A 18 4.62 25.44 -18.03
N PHE A 19 5.35 26.56 -18.00
CA PHE A 19 4.82 27.87 -17.63
C PHE A 19 3.69 28.25 -18.56
N PHE A 20 3.93 28.31 -19.88
CA PHE A 20 2.91 28.67 -20.88
C PHE A 20 1.62 27.85 -20.74
N LYS A 21 1.76 26.53 -20.55
CA LYS A 21 0.61 25.63 -20.38
C LYS A 21 -0.19 25.95 -19.11
N ILE A 22 0.48 26.20 -17.99
CA ILE A 22 -0.17 26.53 -16.72
C ILE A 22 -0.81 27.92 -16.80
N SER A 23 -0.09 28.90 -17.34
CA SER A 23 -0.57 30.29 -17.50
C SER A 23 -1.81 30.36 -18.38
N LEU A 24 -1.90 29.55 -19.44
CA LEU A 24 -3.11 29.48 -20.27
C LEU A 24 -4.34 29.01 -19.47
N GLY A 25 -4.16 28.03 -18.59
CA GLY A 25 -5.24 27.55 -17.72
C GLY A 25 -5.63 28.56 -16.63
N LEU A 26 -4.64 29.19 -15.99
CA LEU A 26 -4.86 30.24 -15.00
C LEU A 26 -5.54 31.47 -15.61
N PHE A 27 -5.19 31.82 -16.85
CA PHE A 27 -5.81 32.91 -17.57
C PHE A 27 -7.31 32.71 -17.78
N LEU A 28 -7.76 31.49 -18.13
CA LEU A 28 -9.19 31.19 -18.26
C LEU A 28 -9.94 31.36 -16.94
N ILE A 29 -9.34 30.90 -15.82
CA ILE A 29 -9.91 31.08 -14.48
C ILE A 29 -9.96 32.56 -14.11
N PHE A 30 -8.87 33.29 -14.40
CA PHE A 30 -8.78 34.72 -14.19
C PHE A 30 -9.87 35.48 -14.94
N VAL A 31 -10.14 35.17 -16.21
CA VAL A 31 -11.22 35.80 -16.99
C VAL A 31 -12.57 35.63 -16.28
N ILE A 32 -12.87 34.44 -15.77
CA ILE A 32 -14.13 34.17 -15.04
C ILE A 32 -14.20 34.99 -13.74
N ILE A 33 -13.13 34.95 -12.92
CA ILE A 33 -13.08 35.68 -11.64
C ILE A 33 -13.16 37.20 -11.88
N TYR A 34 -12.45 37.69 -12.90
CA TYR A 34 -12.47 39.09 -13.30
C TYR A 34 -13.86 39.53 -13.76
N SER A 35 -14.55 38.72 -14.57
CA SER A 35 -15.94 39.00 -15.00
C SER A 35 -16.91 39.05 -13.83
N ILE A 36 -16.77 38.16 -12.84
CA ILE A 36 -17.61 38.18 -11.64
C ILE A 36 -17.28 39.41 -10.77
N ALA A 37 -15.99 39.69 -10.55
CA ALA A 37 -15.54 40.82 -9.76
C ALA A 37 -15.93 42.16 -10.39
N SER A 38 -15.90 42.29 -11.72
CA SER A 38 -16.30 43.52 -12.42
C SER A 38 -17.81 43.78 -12.34
N LEU A 39 -18.62 42.74 -12.17
CA LEU A 39 -20.06 42.85 -11.99
C LEU A 39 -20.46 43.13 -10.53
N VAL A 40 -19.83 42.45 -9.56
CA VAL A 40 -20.30 42.42 -8.16
C VAL A 40 -19.37 43.16 -7.19
N LEU A 41 -18.07 43.24 -7.48
CA LEU A 41 -17.02 43.68 -6.56
C LEU A 41 -16.07 44.71 -7.22
N LYS A 42 -16.65 45.77 -7.81
CA LYS A 42 -15.94 46.74 -8.68
C LYS A 42 -14.66 47.33 -8.06
N GLU A 43 -14.66 47.57 -6.75
CA GLU A 43 -13.50 48.11 -6.01
C GLU A 43 -12.32 47.13 -5.91
N TYR A 44 -12.55 45.84 -6.10
CA TYR A 44 -11.55 44.78 -5.95
C TYR A 44 -10.94 44.30 -7.28
N VAL A 45 -11.38 44.84 -8.42
CA VAL A 45 -10.93 44.40 -9.75
C VAL A 45 -9.41 44.56 -9.91
N LEU A 46 -8.84 45.67 -9.43
CA LEU A 46 -7.39 45.90 -9.47
C LEU A 46 -6.62 44.85 -8.64
N PHE A 47 -7.15 44.45 -7.48
CA PHE A 47 -6.55 43.40 -6.66
C PHE A 47 -6.55 42.04 -7.37
N VAL A 48 -7.62 41.71 -8.10
CA VAL A 48 -7.70 40.47 -8.90
C VAL A 48 -6.60 40.45 -9.97
N VAL A 49 -6.36 41.58 -10.65
CA VAL A 49 -5.28 41.71 -11.66
C VAL A 49 -3.90 41.57 -11.02
N ILE A 50 -3.62 42.30 -9.93
CA ILE A 50 -2.34 42.25 -9.23
C ILE A 50 -2.07 40.83 -8.72
N PHE A 51 -3.08 40.18 -8.15
CA PHE A 51 -2.98 38.81 -7.64
C PHE A 51 -2.67 37.81 -8.75
N PHE A 52 -3.31 37.95 -9.92
CA PHE A 52 -3.02 37.12 -11.09
C PHE A 52 -1.56 37.28 -11.56
N ILE A 53 -1.07 38.52 -11.69
CA ILE A 53 0.33 38.80 -12.06
C ILE A 53 1.29 38.19 -11.03
N ALA A 54 1.00 38.35 -9.74
CA ALA A 54 1.82 37.78 -8.67
C ALA A 54 1.88 36.25 -8.74
N ILE A 55 0.76 35.58 -9.05
CA ILE A 55 0.71 34.12 -9.25
C ILE A 55 1.56 33.71 -10.45
N GLU A 56 1.48 34.42 -11.58
CA GLU A 56 2.27 34.10 -12.79
C GLU A 56 3.77 34.23 -12.52
N LEU A 57 4.20 35.33 -11.89
CA LEU A 57 5.59 35.53 -11.50
C LEU A 57 6.07 34.45 -10.53
N PHE A 58 5.25 34.11 -9.53
CA PHE A 58 5.56 33.05 -8.57
C PHE A 58 5.67 31.68 -9.26
N ASN A 59 4.77 31.38 -10.20
CA ASN A 59 4.79 30.13 -10.97
C ASN A 59 6.07 30.00 -11.81
N TYR A 60 6.43 31.05 -12.56
CA TYR A 60 7.66 31.06 -13.35
C TYR A 60 8.91 30.92 -12.48
N TYR A 61 8.96 31.64 -11.35
CA TYR A 61 10.05 31.53 -10.38
C TYR A 61 10.13 30.11 -9.79
N SER A 62 9.00 29.52 -9.40
CA SER A 62 8.91 28.16 -8.87
C SER A 62 9.46 27.12 -9.85
N LEU A 63 9.07 27.19 -11.13
CA LEU A 63 9.57 26.29 -12.18
C LEU A 63 11.08 26.43 -12.40
N ASN A 64 11.62 27.66 -12.36
CA ASN A 64 13.07 27.88 -12.45
C ASN A 64 13.82 27.28 -11.25
N VAL A 65 13.29 27.39 -10.04
CA VAL A 65 13.92 26.78 -8.86
C VAL A 65 13.87 25.25 -8.95
N GLN A 66 12.75 24.67 -9.38
CA GLN A 66 12.63 23.23 -9.62
C GLN A 66 13.67 22.74 -10.64
N TYR A 67 13.77 23.41 -11.78
CA TYR A 67 14.76 23.10 -12.83
C TYR A 67 16.21 23.11 -12.32
N ARG A 68 16.57 24.08 -11.46
CA ARG A 68 17.93 24.15 -10.90
C ARG A 68 18.28 22.93 -10.06
N LYS A 69 17.31 22.42 -9.29
CA LYS A 69 17.45 21.30 -8.37
C LYS A 69 17.28 19.93 -9.03
N GLU A 70 16.50 19.86 -10.10
CA GLU A 70 16.25 18.63 -10.83
C GLU A 70 17.54 18.07 -11.44
N SER A 71 17.92 16.85 -11.07
CA SER A 71 19.01 16.12 -11.71
C SER A 71 18.85 14.61 -11.57
N TYR A 72 19.31 13.87 -12.58
CA TYR A 72 19.29 12.42 -12.60
C TYR A 72 20.73 11.91 -12.73
N THR A 73 21.14 11.03 -11.82
CA THR A 73 22.47 10.43 -11.83
C THR A 73 22.35 8.92 -11.93
N PHE A 74 22.86 8.36 -13.02
CA PHE A 74 22.83 6.93 -13.30
C PHE A 74 24.16 6.30 -12.89
N PHE A 75 24.07 5.29 -12.03
CA PHE A 75 25.17 4.41 -11.66
C PHE A 75 24.96 3.03 -12.30
N LYS A 76 25.91 2.12 -12.09
CA LYS A 76 25.82 0.75 -12.62
C LYS A 76 24.67 -0.05 -12.04
N ASP A 77 24.34 0.15 -10.77
CA ASP A 77 23.39 -0.66 -9.98
C ASP A 77 22.20 0.15 -9.42
N LYS A 78 22.23 1.48 -9.55
CA LYS A 78 21.17 2.38 -9.09
C LYS A 78 21.03 3.68 -9.88
N ILE A 79 19.93 4.38 -9.65
CA ILE A 79 19.63 5.71 -10.17
C ILE A 79 19.34 6.62 -8.98
N ILE A 80 19.97 7.78 -8.93
CA ILE A 80 19.71 8.82 -7.93
C ILE A 80 18.95 9.96 -8.63
N TYR A 81 17.77 10.28 -8.09
CA TYR A 81 16.92 11.37 -8.54
C TYR A 81 16.88 12.47 -7.49
N ASN A 82 17.42 13.64 -7.83
CA ASN A 82 17.31 14.84 -7.00
C ASN A 82 16.21 15.73 -7.54
N SER A 83 15.33 16.19 -6.66
CA SER A 83 14.21 17.07 -6.98
C SER A 83 13.89 18.03 -5.84
N GLY A 84 12.99 18.99 -6.08
CA GLY A 84 12.50 19.88 -5.03
C GLY A 84 11.91 21.18 -5.57
N GLY A 85 11.04 21.80 -4.80
CA GLY A 85 10.45 23.11 -5.09
C GLY A 85 11.22 24.26 -4.45
N ILE A 86 10.62 25.45 -4.39
CA ILE A 86 11.19 26.61 -3.67
C ILE A 86 11.55 26.23 -2.23
N PHE A 87 10.63 25.53 -1.58
CA PHE A 87 10.67 25.22 -0.17
C PHE A 87 10.96 23.75 0.15
N SER A 88 11.31 22.93 -0.84
CA SER A 88 11.60 21.52 -0.61
C SER A 88 12.83 21.03 -1.35
N ASN A 89 13.44 19.96 -0.84
CA ASN A 89 14.51 19.19 -1.47
C ASN A 89 14.26 17.70 -1.20
N SER A 90 14.53 16.84 -2.16
CA SER A 90 14.39 15.38 -2.03
C SER A 90 15.45 14.67 -2.85
N GLU A 91 15.92 13.54 -2.32
CA GLU A 91 16.75 12.57 -3.03
C GLU A 91 16.04 11.22 -2.95
N THR A 92 15.74 10.65 -4.11
CA THR A 92 15.18 9.31 -4.25
C THR A 92 16.26 8.40 -4.84
N GLU A 93 16.55 7.30 -4.14
CA GLU A 93 17.45 6.25 -4.62
C GLU A 93 16.63 5.07 -5.14
N LEU A 94 16.84 4.72 -6.40
CA LEU A 94 16.20 3.57 -7.05
C LEU A 94 17.25 2.53 -7.46
N ILE A 95 17.15 1.34 -6.90
CA ILE A 95 17.99 0.20 -7.30
C ILE A 95 17.49 -0.36 -8.63
N ILE A 96 18.38 -0.57 -9.59
CA ILE A 96 18.00 -1.00 -10.95
C ILE A 96 17.30 -2.35 -10.95
N LYS A 97 17.73 -3.29 -10.10
CA LYS A 97 17.11 -4.61 -9.95
C LYS A 97 15.66 -4.56 -9.47
N ASN A 98 15.23 -3.44 -8.89
CA ASN A 98 13.87 -3.25 -8.42
C ASN A 98 13.00 -2.53 -9.47
N ILE A 99 13.53 -2.13 -10.63
CA ILE A 99 12.72 -1.50 -11.68
C ILE A 99 11.75 -2.54 -12.24
N THR A 100 10.45 -2.28 -12.12
CA THR A 100 9.36 -3.16 -12.55
C THR A 100 8.86 -2.84 -13.94
N HIS A 101 8.77 -1.56 -14.27
CA HIS A 101 8.14 -1.09 -15.48
C HIS A 101 8.75 0.24 -15.90
N VAL A 102 8.95 0.42 -17.20
CA VAL A 102 9.48 1.66 -17.76
C VAL A 102 8.55 2.13 -18.86
N THR A 103 8.08 3.38 -18.76
CA THR A 103 7.22 4.03 -19.75
C THR A 103 7.88 5.26 -20.32
N MET A 104 8.03 5.30 -21.63
CA MET A 104 8.33 6.51 -22.39
C MET A 104 7.03 7.15 -22.89
N LYS A 105 6.83 8.43 -22.57
CA LYS A 105 5.71 9.25 -23.03
C LYS A 105 6.22 10.37 -23.91
N LEU A 106 5.61 10.51 -25.09
CA LEU A 106 5.85 11.58 -26.04
C LEU A 106 4.59 12.45 -26.14
N PRO A 107 4.44 13.50 -25.31
CA PRO A 107 3.28 14.38 -25.35
C PRO A 107 3.24 15.12 -26.69
N TYR A 108 2.09 15.12 -27.35
CA TYR A 108 1.98 15.61 -28.74
C TYR A 108 2.54 17.02 -28.95
N LEU A 109 2.07 17.99 -28.18
CA LEU A 109 2.47 19.39 -28.34
C LEU A 109 3.93 19.63 -27.93
N GLU A 110 4.35 19.11 -26.78
CA GLU A 110 5.72 19.21 -26.28
C GLU A 110 6.72 18.57 -27.25
N ASN A 111 6.47 17.34 -27.69
CA ASN A 111 7.35 16.60 -28.57
C ASN A 111 7.40 17.22 -29.99
N LYS A 112 6.27 17.71 -30.51
CA LYS A 112 6.23 18.34 -31.83
C LYS A 112 6.99 19.67 -31.86
N LEU A 113 6.90 20.46 -30.80
CA LEU A 113 7.52 21.78 -30.74
C LEU A 113 8.98 21.74 -30.29
N LEU A 114 9.31 20.91 -29.30
CA LEU A 114 10.59 20.93 -28.60
C LEU A 114 11.39 19.63 -28.73
N LYS A 115 10.83 18.58 -29.36
CA LYS A 115 11.46 17.25 -29.52
C LYS A 115 11.88 16.58 -28.19
N THR A 116 11.21 16.96 -27.11
CA THR A 116 11.38 16.41 -25.77
C THR A 116 10.26 15.42 -25.44
N GLY A 117 10.46 14.67 -24.36
CA GLY A 117 9.52 13.66 -23.87
C GLY A 117 9.82 13.27 -22.44
N ASN A 118 9.04 12.36 -21.89
CA ASN A 118 9.14 11.94 -20.50
C ASN A 118 9.44 10.44 -20.42
N VAL A 119 10.24 10.02 -19.45
CA VAL A 119 10.41 8.61 -19.10
C VAL A 119 10.04 8.43 -17.63
N VAL A 120 9.14 7.49 -17.36
CA VAL A 120 8.73 7.09 -16.02
C VAL A 120 9.33 5.73 -15.73
N ILE A 121 10.08 5.64 -14.64
CA ILE A 121 10.68 4.39 -14.15
C ILE A 121 9.96 4.04 -12.87
N GLU A 122 9.20 2.95 -12.93
CA GLU A 122 8.44 2.39 -11.82
C GLU A 122 9.24 1.25 -11.18
N SER A 123 9.05 1.06 -9.87
CA SER A 123 9.85 0.15 -9.07
C SER A 123 9.01 -0.70 -8.13
N ALA A 124 9.49 -1.91 -7.86
CA ALA A 124 8.91 -2.83 -6.90
C ALA A 124 9.00 -2.23 -5.50
N GLY A 125 7.86 -2.06 -4.85
CA GLY A 125 7.78 -1.55 -3.49
C GLY A 125 7.13 -0.17 -3.43
N SER A 126 7.66 0.72 -2.60
CA SER A 126 6.93 1.94 -2.26
C SER A 126 6.73 2.83 -3.48
N GLY A 127 5.51 3.32 -3.70
CA GLY A 127 5.18 4.29 -4.77
C GLY A 127 5.90 5.64 -4.64
N VAL A 128 6.81 5.76 -3.68
CA VAL A 128 7.70 6.90 -3.42
C VAL A 128 9.02 6.78 -4.21
N SER A 129 9.37 5.57 -4.68
CA SER A 129 10.63 5.30 -5.40
C SER A 129 10.54 5.43 -6.93
N GLU A 130 9.38 5.87 -7.45
CA GLU A 130 9.19 6.15 -8.88
C GLU A 130 10.04 7.36 -9.32
N ILE A 131 10.78 7.19 -10.42
CA ILE A 131 11.59 8.28 -11.00
C ILE A 131 10.92 8.81 -12.25
N PHE A 132 10.67 10.11 -12.26
CA PHE A 132 10.05 10.82 -13.38
C PHE A 132 11.10 11.67 -14.10
N LEU A 133 11.62 11.16 -15.21
CA LEU A 133 12.51 11.90 -16.09
C LEU A 133 11.65 12.81 -16.97
N LYS A 134 11.51 14.07 -16.57
CA LYS A 134 10.65 15.04 -17.24
C LYS A 134 11.40 15.83 -18.31
N SER A 135 10.75 16.03 -19.46
CA SER A 135 11.21 16.92 -20.54
C SER A 135 12.65 16.65 -20.97
N ILE A 136 12.96 15.39 -21.29
CA ILE A 136 14.29 14.91 -21.67
C ILE A 136 14.50 15.00 -23.18
N ASP A 137 15.67 15.52 -23.57
CA ASP A 137 16.15 15.50 -24.96
C ASP A 137 16.47 14.09 -25.43
N ASN A 138 16.21 13.79 -26.71
CA ASN A 138 16.48 12.46 -27.28
C ASN A 138 15.85 11.32 -26.45
N THR A 139 14.58 11.46 -26.05
CA THR A 139 13.88 10.55 -25.13
C THR A 139 14.01 9.07 -25.52
N ASN A 140 13.97 8.75 -26.82
CA ASN A 140 14.16 7.38 -27.32
C ASN A 140 15.53 6.79 -26.92
N LYS A 141 16.62 7.56 -27.02
CA LYS A 141 17.96 7.11 -26.61
C LYS A 141 18.04 6.88 -25.10
N MET A 142 17.35 7.71 -24.31
CA MET A 142 17.28 7.52 -22.87
C MET A 142 16.53 6.24 -22.49
N TYR A 143 15.42 5.98 -23.17
CA TYR A 143 14.63 4.77 -22.99
C TYR A 143 15.45 3.50 -23.31
N GLU A 144 16.18 3.49 -24.43
CA GLU A 144 17.11 2.42 -24.79
C GLU A 144 18.29 2.29 -23.82
N TYR A 145 18.77 3.41 -23.26
CA TYR A 145 19.84 3.41 -22.28
C TYR A 145 19.41 2.75 -20.97
N ILE A 146 18.19 3.03 -20.50
CA ILE A 146 17.61 2.38 -19.32
C ILE A 146 17.44 0.89 -19.56
N GLU A 147 16.95 0.47 -20.73
CA GLU A 147 16.86 -0.94 -21.13
C GLU A 147 18.23 -1.64 -21.05
N LYS A 148 19.29 -1.03 -21.57
CA LYS A 148 20.66 -1.56 -21.50
C LYS A 148 21.22 -1.65 -20.08
N ILE A 149 20.93 -0.65 -19.25
CA ILE A 149 21.32 -0.65 -17.84
C ILE A 149 20.62 -1.80 -17.09
N MET A 150 19.33 -2.01 -17.34
CA MET A 150 18.59 -3.13 -16.78
C MET A 150 19.18 -4.47 -17.25
N GLN A 151 19.52 -4.60 -18.53
CA GLN A 151 20.20 -5.79 -19.05
C GLN A 151 21.52 -6.11 -18.31
N TYR A 152 22.33 -5.07 -18.06
CA TYR A 152 23.57 -5.21 -17.29
C TYR A 152 23.34 -5.71 -15.85
N ASN A 153 22.16 -5.46 -15.29
CA ASN A 153 21.79 -5.86 -13.92
C ASN A 153 21.04 -7.19 -13.82
N GLY A 154 21.00 -7.96 -14.92
CA GLY A 154 20.51 -9.33 -14.95
C GLY A 154 19.15 -9.52 -15.61
N PHE A 155 18.46 -8.44 -16.01
CA PHE A 155 17.24 -8.56 -16.82
C PHE A 155 17.58 -9.04 -18.23
N LYS A 156 16.75 -9.88 -18.85
CA LYS A 156 17.03 -10.36 -20.22
C LYS A 156 16.74 -9.28 -21.28
N LEU A 157 15.51 -8.74 -21.32
CA LEU A 157 15.05 -7.63 -22.19
C LEU A 157 15.58 -7.65 -23.63
N SER A 158 15.82 -8.82 -24.21
CA SER A 158 16.41 -8.97 -25.54
C SER A 158 15.36 -8.96 -26.65
N LYS A 159 14.07 -9.05 -26.29
CA LYS A 159 12.94 -9.17 -27.23
C LYS A 159 13.16 -10.34 -28.20
N SER A 160 13.72 -11.44 -27.68
CA SER A 160 14.30 -12.53 -28.47
C SER A 160 13.28 -13.28 -29.33
N LYS A 161 12.11 -13.63 -28.77
CA LYS A 161 11.05 -14.35 -29.48
C LYS A 161 9.67 -13.78 -29.15
N LEU A 162 8.93 -13.35 -30.17
CA LEU A 162 7.53 -12.95 -30.02
C LEU A 162 6.66 -14.20 -29.78
N VAL A 163 5.98 -14.25 -28.64
CA VAL A 163 5.05 -15.32 -28.25
C VAL A 163 3.65 -14.99 -28.76
N GLN A 164 3.18 -13.78 -28.50
CA GLN A 164 1.83 -13.35 -28.89
C GLN A 164 1.77 -11.83 -29.09
N LYS A 165 0.87 -11.38 -29.96
CA LYS A 165 0.58 -9.96 -30.18
C LYS A 165 -0.93 -9.74 -30.19
N GLU A 166 -1.40 -8.85 -29.33
CA GLU A 166 -2.83 -8.60 -29.10
C GLU A 166 -3.20 -7.13 -29.25
N ARG A 167 -4.49 -6.89 -29.50
CA ARG A 167 -5.10 -5.55 -29.56
C ARG A 167 -6.50 -5.59 -28.92
N PRO A 168 -6.97 -4.47 -28.34
CA PRO A 168 -8.35 -4.39 -27.87
C PRO A 168 -9.35 -4.63 -29.00
N SER A 169 -10.36 -5.46 -28.75
CA SER A 169 -11.44 -5.68 -29.70
C SER A 169 -12.23 -4.40 -29.92
N SER A 170 -12.61 -4.13 -31.17
CA SER A 170 -13.34 -2.91 -31.53
C SER A 170 -14.69 -2.81 -30.81
N ILE A 171 -15.35 -3.95 -30.55
CA ILE A 171 -16.64 -3.97 -29.85
C ILE A 171 -16.47 -3.64 -28.35
N GLY A 172 -15.42 -4.17 -27.71
CA GLY A 172 -15.14 -3.85 -26.31
C GLY A 172 -14.74 -2.39 -26.12
N VAL A 173 -13.91 -1.86 -27.03
CA VAL A 173 -13.56 -0.42 -27.04
C VAL A 173 -14.80 0.46 -27.20
N PHE A 174 -15.75 0.06 -28.05
CA PHE A 174 -17.01 0.79 -28.20
C PHE A 174 -17.77 0.84 -26.87
N PHE A 175 -18.04 -0.30 -26.23
CA PHE A 175 -18.74 -0.30 -24.95
C PHE A 175 -17.98 0.45 -23.86
N GLU A 176 -16.65 0.35 -23.79
CA GLU A 176 -15.87 1.08 -22.79
C GLU A 176 -15.99 2.61 -22.95
N VAL A 177 -16.01 3.12 -24.18
CA VAL A 177 -16.13 4.56 -24.46
C VAL A 177 -17.55 5.05 -24.25
N PHE A 178 -18.54 4.31 -24.74
CA PHE A 178 -19.93 4.78 -24.82
C PHE A 178 -20.81 4.33 -23.64
N ARG A 179 -20.34 3.45 -22.73
CA ARG A 179 -21.13 2.98 -21.58
C ARG A 179 -21.73 4.13 -20.78
N ASN A 180 -20.91 5.11 -20.42
CA ASN A 180 -21.38 6.25 -19.63
C ASN A 180 -22.38 7.11 -20.40
N LEU A 181 -22.21 7.26 -21.72
CA LEU A 181 -23.16 7.99 -22.56
C LEU A 181 -24.52 7.29 -22.58
N VAL A 182 -24.56 5.96 -22.71
CA VAL A 182 -25.79 5.18 -22.62
C VAL A 182 -26.45 5.35 -21.25
N THR A 183 -25.67 5.25 -20.16
CA THR A 183 -26.21 5.46 -18.80
C THR A 183 -26.76 6.87 -18.62
N THR A 184 -26.04 7.90 -19.08
CA THR A 184 -26.49 9.29 -19.03
C THR A 184 -27.76 9.50 -19.86
N LEU A 185 -27.84 8.92 -21.07
CA LEU A 185 -29.05 9.00 -21.90
C LEU A 185 -30.25 8.33 -21.23
N ILE A 186 -30.07 7.21 -20.54
CA ILE A 186 -31.15 6.55 -19.78
C ILE A 186 -31.59 7.41 -18.60
N ILE A 187 -30.64 7.98 -17.84
CA ILE A 187 -30.94 8.89 -16.72
C ILE A 187 -31.65 10.14 -17.23
N MET A 188 -31.18 10.71 -18.34
CA MET A 188 -31.84 11.84 -18.99
C MET A 188 -33.24 11.47 -19.44
N ALA A 189 -33.43 10.36 -20.14
CA ALA A 189 -34.75 9.90 -20.58
C ALA A 189 -35.71 9.70 -19.40
N TRP A 190 -35.22 9.15 -18.28
CA TRP A 190 -36.02 9.00 -17.06
C TRP A 190 -36.36 10.35 -16.43
N PHE A 191 -35.40 11.27 -16.34
CA PHE A 191 -35.63 12.64 -15.86
C PHE A 191 -36.63 13.39 -16.74
N PHE A 192 -36.49 13.29 -18.07
CA PHE A 192 -37.40 13.92 -19.03
C PHE A 192 -38.81 13.32 -19.02
N PHE A 193 -38.96 12.07 -18.60
CA PHE A 193 -40.26 11.42 -18.44
C PHE A 193 -41.06 11.97 -17.25
N ASP A 194 -40.38 12.53 -16.25
CA ASP A 194 -40.96 13.05 -15.00
C ASP A 194 -40.98 14.60 -14.91
N THR A 195 -40.31 15.29 -15.84
CA THR A 195 -40.29 16.76 -15.88
C THR A 195 -41.52 17.37 -16.56
N GLU A 196 -42.01 18.49 -16.00
CA GLU A 196 -43.07 19.28 -16.61
C GLU A 196 -42.71 19.81 -18.01
N LEU A 197 -43.71 19.85 -18.91
CA LEU A 197 -43.62 20.29 -20.30
C LEU A 197 -43.09 21.73 -20.46
N SER A 198 -43.17 22.55 -19.41
CA SER A 198 -42.73 23.95 -19.34
C SER A 198 -41.21 24.10 -19.42
N ILE A 199 -40.45 23.21 -18.76
CA ILE A 199 -38.97 23.22 -18.77
C ILE A 199 -38.45 22.82 -20.16
N ILE A 200 -39.10 21.84 -20.80
CA ILE A 200 -38.75 21.38 -22.15
C ILE A 200 -38.98 22.50 -23.18
N ARG A 201 -40.10 23.24 -23.07
CA ARG A 201 -40.36 24.40 -23.94
C ARG A 201 -39.35 25.52 -23.74
N PHE A 202 -39.01 25.87 -22.50
CA PHE A 202 -37.98 26.87 -22.20
C PHE A 202 -36.63 26.53 -22.84
N VAL A 203 -36.23 25.26 -22.80
CA VAL A 203 -34.99 24.77 -23.41
C VAL A 203 -35.01 24.83 -24.94
N LEU A 204 -36.14 24.47 -25.57
CA LEU A 204 -36.29 24.45 -27.03
C LEU A 204 -36.48 25.85 -27.63
N GLU A 205 -37.09 26.78 -26.91
CA GLU A 205 -37.34 28.15 -27.39
C GLU A 205 -36.11 29.05 -27.25
N ASN A 206 -35.17 28.71 -26.37
CA ASN A 206 -33.96 29.50 -26.15
C ASN A 206 -32.84 29.10 -27.12
N GLN A 207 -32.69 29.86 -28.22
CA GLN A 207 -31.66 29.63 -29.24
C GLN A 207 -30.23 29.58 -28.68
N LEU A 208 -29.91 30.42 -27.68
CA LEU A 208 -28.59 30.41 -27.06
C LEU A 208 -28.30 29.08 -26.35
N PHE A 209 -29.31 28.53 -25.68
CA PHE A 209 -29.21 27.23 -25.01
C PHE A 209 -29.05 26.09 -26.01
N LEU A 210 -29.75 26.13 -27.15
CA LEU A 210 -29.58 25.17 -28.24
C LEU A 210 -28.18 25.21 -28.87
N TYR A 211 -27.62 26.41 -29.11
CA TYR A 211 -26.25 26.53 -29.62
C TYR A 211 -25.22 26.06 -28.61
N LEU A 212 -25.38 26.41 -27.34
CA LEU A 212 -24.45 26.01 -26.29
C LEU A 212 -24.48 24.49 -26.05
N SER A 213 -25.67 23.90 -26.02
CA SER A 213 -25.85 22.45 -25.88
C SER A 213 -25.36 21.68 -27.11
N GLY A 214 -25.59 22.19 -28.32
CA GLY A 214 -25.04 21.63 -29.56
C GLY A 214 -23.51 21.68 -29.61
N PHE A 215 -22.92 22.81 -29.22
CA PHE A 215 -21.46 22.94 -29.12
C PHE A 215 -20.86 22.01 -28.06
N LEU A 216 -21.49 21.93 -26.88
CA LEU A 216 -21.08 21.02 -25.83
C LEU A 216 -21.19 19.56 -26.27
N ALA A 217 -22.28 19.18 -26.94
CA ALA A 217 -22.45 17.85 -27.52
C ALA A 217 -21.33 17.53 -28.53
N LEU A 218 -20.99 18.47 -29.41
CA LEU A 218 -19.90 18.30 -30.37
C LEU A 218 -18.55 18.12 -29.68
N LEU A 219 -18.26 18.87 -28.61
CA LEU A 219 -17.05 18.67 -27.80
C LEU A 219 -17.02 17.29 -27.13
N VAL A 220 -18.16 16.84 -26.58
CA VAL A 220 -18.28 15.52 -25.96
C VAL A 220 -18.09 14.42 -26.99
N PHE A 221 -18.77 14.47 -28.15
CA PHE A 221 -18.61 13.49 -29.22
C PHE A 221 -17.19 13.50 -29.80
N GLY A 222 -16.58 14.67 -29.98
CA GLY A 222 -15.18 14.79 -30.38
C GLY A 222 -14.25 14.11 -29.39
N PHE A 223 -14.43 14.37 -28.08
CA PHE A 223 -13.67 13.72 -27.02
C PHE A 223 -13.86 12.19 -27.01
N LEU A 224 -15.09 11.69 -27.15
CA LEU A 224 -15.38 10.26 -27.23
C LEU A 224 -14.74 9.61 -28.45
N ALA A 225 -14.79 10.27 -29.62
CA ALA A 225 -14.13 9.80 -30.83
C ALA A 225 -12.61 9.72 -30.66
N PHE A 226 -11.98 10.74 -30.05
CA PHE A 226 -10.56 10.70 -29.73
C PHE A 226 -10.22 9.55 -28.79
N ARG A 227 -11.01 9.34 -27.74
CA ARG A 227 -10.82 8.23 -26.79
C ARG A 227 -10.98 6.87 -27.47
N PHE A 228 -11.94 6.71 -28.37
CA PHE A 228 -12.13 5.49 -29.15
C PHE A 228 -10.91 5.19 -30.04
N LEU A 229 -10.40 6.19 -30.75
CA LEU A 229 -9.20 6.05 -31.59
C LEU A 229 -7.95 5.72 -30.76
N ASP A 230 -7.83 6.30 -29.57
CA ASP A 230 -6.73 6.06 -28.63
C ASP A 230 -6.70 4.59 -28.16
N LEU A 231 -7.83 4.07 -27.69
CA LEU A 231 -7.96 2.69 -27.24
C LEU A 231 -7.77 1.68 -28.38
N LYS A 232 -8.31 1.97 -29.57
CA LYS A 232 -8.20 1.07 -30.74
C LYS A 232 -6.76 0.94 -31.26
N LYS A 233 -5.92 1.95 -31.06
CA LYS A 233 -4.51 1.93 -31.51
C LYS A 233 -3.57 1.18 -30.59
N ARG A 234 -4.03 0.70 -29.44
CA ARG A 234 -3.19 -0.02 -28.48
C ARG A 234 -2.70 -1.34 -29.07
N VAL A 235 -1.44 -1.66 -28.79
CA VAL A 235 -0.81 -2.91 -29.22
C VAL A 235 -0.02 -3.48 -28.05
N TYR A 236 -0.31 -4.72 -27.71
CA TYR A 236 0.36 -5.50 -26.68
C TYR A 236 1.20 -6.57 -27.37
N SER A 237 2.50 -6.65 -27.09
CA SER A 237 3.40 -7.65 -27.65
C SER A 237 4.12 -8.37 -26.53
N ILE A 238 3.88 -9.67 -26.40
CA ILE A 238 4.47 -10.55 -25.40
C ILE A 238 5.64 -11.27 -26.06
N TYR A 239 6.84 -11.04 -25.55
CA TYR A 239 8.05 -11.78 -25.89
C TYR A 239 8.39 -12.78 -24.79
N SER A 240 9.29 -13.71 -25.07
CA SER A 240 9.75 -14.71 -24.10
C SER A 240 10.46 -14.13 -22.87
N ASP A 241 10.89 -12.87 -22.92
CA ASP A 241 11.65 -12.21 -21.87
C ASP A 241 11.15 -10.79 -21.51
N THR A 242 10.17 -10.25 -22.25
CA THR A 242 9.58 -8.96 -21.95
C THR A 242 8.17 -8.82 -22.52
N ILE A 243 7.31 -8.07 -21.83
CA ILE A 243 6.05 -7.58 -22.38
C ILE A 243 6.26 -6.13 -22.77
N THR A 244 5.94 -5.79 -24.01
CA THR A 244 5.94 -4.40 -24.48
C THR A 244 4.54 -3.98 -24.87
N TYR A 245 4.20 -2.72 -24.64
CA TYR A 245 2.94 -2.19 -25.11
C TYR A 245 3.07 -0.74 -25.55
N SER A 246 2.28 -0.39 -26.56
CA SER A 246 2.22 0.95 -27.12
C SER A 246 0.79 1.47 -27.08
N GLU A 247 0.60 2.66 -26.54
CA GLU A 247 -0.70 3.32 -26.42
C GLU A 247 -0.62 4.75 -26.97
N GLY A 248 -1.78 5.36 -27.22
CA GLY A 248 -1.83 6.77 -27.58
C GLY A 248 -2.22 7.06 -29.03
N PHE A 249 -3.16 7.99 -29.22
CA PHE A 249 -3.48 8.57 -30.53
C PHE A 249 -2.60 9.79 -30.85
N LEU A 250 -2.73 10.87 -30.06
CA LEU A 250 -1.94 12.11 -30.24
C LEU A 250 -0.61 12.02 -29.47
N SER A 251 -0.69 11.78 -28.18
CA SER A 251 0.49 11.55 -27.33
C SER A 251 0.79 10.06 -27.33
N LYS A 252 2.01 9.67 -27.68
CA LYS A 252 2.38 8.25 -27.79
C LYS A 252 3.06 7.79 -26.51
N ASN A 253 2.68 6.61 -26.02
CA ASN A 253 3.29 5.96 -24.88
C ASN A 253 3.87 4.62 -25.34
N TYR A 254 5.09 4.30 -24.91
CA TYR A 254 5.75 3.03 -25.13
C TYR A 254 6.23 2.52 -23.79
N SER A 255 5.97 1.25 -23.52
CA SER A 255 6.25 0.66 -22.23
C SER A 255 6.88 -0.71 -22.40
N PHE A 256 7.76 -1.09 -21.49
CA PHE A 256 8.24 -2.46 -21.36
C PHE A 256 8.21 -2.92 -19.91
N ILE A 257 7.94 -4.21 -19.73
CA ILE A 257 7.91 -4.92 -18.46
C ILE A 257 8.77 -6.19 -18.62
N PRO A 258 9.85 -6.37 -17.87
CA PRO A 258 10.58 -7.64 -17.82
C PRO A 258 9.72 -8.76 -17.20
N ILE A 259 9.83 -9.99 -17.74
CA ILE A 259 9.08 -11.15 -17.24
C ILE A 259 9.51 -11.49 -15.79
N GLU A 260 10.78 -11.24 -15.45
CA GLU A 260 11.36 -11.50 -14.13
C GLU A 260 10.62 -10.78 -12.98
N ASN A 261 9.89 -9.71 -13.28
CA ASN A 261 9.16 -8.91 -12.30
C ASN A 261 7.67 -9.19 -12.26
N LEU A 262 7.16 -10.11 -13.08
CA LEU A 262 5.73 -10.45 -13.07
C LEU A 262 5.43 -11.34 -11.87
N SER A 263 4.41 -10.96 -11.11
CA SER A 263 3.93 -11.64 -9.91
C SER A 263 2.90 -12.70 -10.24
N ASP A 264 1.82 -12.25 -10.85
CA ASP A 264 0.68 -13.05 -11.21
C ASP A 264 0.04 -12.49 -12.47
N SER A 265 -0.78 -13.32 -13.10
CA SER A 265 -1.76 -12.86 -14.05
C SER A 265 -3.16 -13.27 -13.58
N THR A 266 -4.15 -12.48 -13.94
CA THR A 266 -5.55 -12.66 -13.54
C THR A 266 -6.42 -12.25 -14.69
N ILE A 267 -7.22 -13.19 -15.21
CA ILE A 267 -8.31 -12.84 -16.10
C ILE A 267 -9.55 -12.45 -15.31
N THR A 268 -10.21 -11.40 -15.81
CA THR A 268 -11.59 -11.07 -15.44
C THR A 268 -12.48 -10.94 -16.67
N GLN A 269 -13.76 -11.24 -16.51
CA GLN A 269 -14.80 -10.96 -17.52
C GLN A 269 -16.02 -10.33 -16.86
N THR A 270 -16.47 -9.20 -17.39
CA THR A 270 -17.80 -8.67 -17.09
C THR A 270 -18.89 -9.39 -17.89
N ILE A 271 -20.15 -9.06 -17.61
CA ILE A 271 -21.30 -9.59 -18.36
C ILE A 271 -21.16 -9.31 -19.85
N ILE A 272 -20.82 -8.06 -20.19
CA ILE A 272 -20.65 -7.61 -21.58
C ILE A 272 -19.49 -8.38 -22.21
N ASP A 273 -18.37 -8.51 -21.50
CA ASP A 273 -17.20 -9.22 -22.02
C ASP A 273 -17.51 -10.68 -22.31
N LYS A 274 -18.26 -11.35 -21.42
CA LYS A 274 -18.65 -12.75 -21.60
C LYS A 274 -19.56 -12.94 -22.83
N ILE A 275 -20.48 -12.01 -23.09
CA ILE A 275 -21.35 -12.04 -24.28
C ILE A 275 -20.51 -11.94 -25.56
N PHE A 276 -19.48 -11.10 -25.57
CA PHE A 276 -18.64 -10.86 -26.76
C PHE A 276 -17.36 -11.71 -26.79
N GLY A 277 -17.18 -12.65 -25.85
CA GLY A 277 -15.98 -13.47 -25.74
C GLY A 277 -14.70 -12.68 -25.46
N LEU A 278 -14.82 -11.51 -24.79
CA LEU A 278 -13.72 -10.64 -24.42
C LEU A 278 -13.24 -10.94 -23.01
N TYR A 279 -12.00 -10.55 -22.71
CA TYR A 279 -11.35 -10.76 -21.42
C TYR A 279 -10.53 -9.54 -21.05
N ASP A 280 -10.53 -9.20 -19.77
CA ASP A 280 -9.59 -8.25 -19.20
C ASP A 280 -8.45 -9.05 -18.54
N VAL A 281 -7.26 -8.99 -19.13
CA VAL A 281 -6.05 -9.64 -18.61
C VAL A 281 -5.33 -8.64 -17.72
N LYS A 282 -5.32 -8.91 -16.44
CA LYS A 282 -4.62 -8.14 -15.43
C LYS A 282 -3.29 -8.81 -15.12
N ILE A 283 -2.21 -8.05 -15.13
CA ILE A 283 -0.89 -8.53 -14.75
C ILE A 283 -0.42 -7.74 -13.55
N SER A 284 -0.04 -8.42 -12.48
CA SER A 284 0.54 -7.78 -11.30
C SER A 284 2.06 -7.88 -11.38
N CYS A 285 2.77 -6.77 -11.19
CA CYS A 285 4.22 -6.78 -11.02
C CYS A 285 4.59 -7.03 -9.54
N GLN A 286 5.85 -7.32 -9.25
CA GLN A 286 6.35 -7.40 -7.88
C GLN A 286 6.33 -6.01 -7.24
N GLY A 287 5.75 -5.90 -6.04
CA GLY A 287 5.43 -4.59 -5.44
C GLY A 287 4.00 -4.15 -5.74
N THR A 288 3.55 -3.12 -5.05
CA THR A 288 2.13 -2.72 -4.99
C THR A 288 1.81 -1.54 -5.92
N LYS A 289 0.57 -1.46 -6.41
CA LYS A 289 0.02 -0.45 -7.33
C LYS A 289 0.47 -0.53 -8.80
N GLN A 290 1.24 -1.54 -9.17
CA GLN A 290 1.69 -1.75 -10.55
C GLN A 290 0.95 -2.93 -11.18
N GLU A 291 -0.37 -2.80 -11.19
CA GLU A 291 -1.24 -3.71 -11.91
C GLU A 291 -1.47 -3.13 -13.30
N VAL A 292 -1.04 -3.85 -14.32
CA VAL A 292 -1.24 -3.46 -15.72
C VAL A 292 -2.46 -4.21 -16.24
N LEU A 293 -3.48 -3.46 -16.64
CA LEU A 293 -4.75 -4.01 -17.10
C LEU A 293 -4.86 -3.92 -18.63
N PHE A 294 -4.85 -5.07 -19.29
CA PHE A 294 -5.09 -5.21 -20.72
C PHE A 294 -6.57 -5.53 -20.95
N LYS A 295 -7.34 -4.51 -21.33
CA LYS A 295 -8.79 -4.62 -21.44
C LYS A 295 -9.28 -5.07 -22.80
N ASN A 296 -10.42 -5.76 -22.83
CA ASN A 296 -11.16 -6.12 -24.04
C ASN A 296 -10.37 -7.03 -25.01
N MET A 297 -9.59 -7.99 -24.49
CA MET A 297 -8.81 -8.94 -25.28
C MET A 297 -9.70 -10.07 -25.81
N ALA A 298 -9.64 -10.36 -27.12
CA ALA A 298 -10.39 -11.49 -27.70
C ALA A 298 -9.78 -12.85 -27.31
N ASN A 299 -8.44 -12.97 -27.35
CA ASN A 299 -7.73 -14.20 -26.99
C ASN A 299 -7.13 -14.14 -25.57
N GLY A 300 -7.85 -13.50 -24.63
CA GLY A 300 -7.29 -13.26 -23.29
C GLY A 300 -6.88 -14.53 -22.53
N LYS A 301 -7.62 -15.65 -22.70
CA LYS A 301 -7.24 -16.96 -22.11
C LYS A 301 -5.89 -17.48 -22.59
N GLU A 302 -5.63 -17.37 -23.89
CA GLU A 302 -4.34 -17.75 -24.47
C GLU A 302 -3.24 -16.81 -23.97
N MET A 303 -3.55 -15.51 -23.88
CA MET A 303 -2.65 -14.49 -23.36
C MET A 303 -2.23 -14.76 -21.91
N GLU A 304 -3.18 -15.03 -21.01
CA GLU A 304 -2.93 -15.42 -19.61
C GLU A 304 -2.10 -16.70 -19.53
N SER A 305 -2.49 -17.76 -20.25
CA SER A 305 -1.75 -19.01 -20.25
C SER A 305 -0.31 -18.85 -20.74
N ASN A 306 -0.07 -18.00 -21.75
CA ASN A 306 1.26 -17.70 -22.25
C ASN A 306 2.07 -16.91 -21.20
N ILE A 307 1.45 -15.93 -20.53
CA ILE A 307 2.10 -15.16 -19.47
C ILE A 307 2.43 -16.05 -18.27
N ASP A 308 1.49 -16.87 -17.79
CA ASP A 308 1.69 -17.78 -16.66
C ASP A 308 2.83 -18.77 -16.93
N LYS A 309 2.89 -19.29 -18.17
CA LYS A 309 4.01 -20.14 -18.59
C LYS A 309 5.34 -19.39 -18.48
N LEU A 310 5.43 -18.17 -18.99
CA LEU A 310 6.64 -17.35 -18.92
C LEU A 310 7.03 -17.01 -17.48
N ILE A 311 6.05 -16.71 -16.61
CA ILE A 311 6.26 -16.49 -15.17
C ILE A 311 6.82 -17.76 -14.52
N SER A 312 6.27 -18.94 -14.83
CA SER A 312 6.69 -20.21 -14.23
C SER A 312 8.10 -20.65 -14.65
N GLU A 313 8.55 -20.26 -15.84
CA GLU A 313 9.87 -20.60 -16.40
C GLU A 313 10.97 -19.60 -15.98
N THR A 314 10.61 -18.48 -15.36
CA THR A 314 11.53 -17.37 -15.07
C THR A 314 11.72 -17.17 -13.56
N ASN A 315 12.98 -17.11 -13.11
CA ASN A 315 13.30 -16.77 -11.72
C ASN A 315 13.23 -15.25 -11.50
N SER A 316 12.62 -14.81 -10.40
CA SER A 316 12.58 -13.40 -10.01
C SER A 316 13.96 -12.86 -9.61
N LEU A 317 14.23 -11.60 -9.97
CA LEU A 317 15.47 -10.90 -9.63
C LEU A 317 15.34 -9.98 -8.40
N VAL A 318 14.12 -9.57 -8.02
CA VAL A 318 13.87 -8.65 -6.90
C VAL A 318 14.12 -9.37 -5.57
N GLY A 319 14.89 -8.75 -4.67
CA GLY A 319 15.26 -9.32 -3.36
C GLY A 319 16.43 -10.31 -3.34
N THR A 320 17.00 -10.69 -4.50
CA THR A 320 18.16 -11.60 -4.59
C THR A 320 19.53 -10.89 -4.51
N GLY A 321 19.53 -9.56 -4.42
CA GLY A 321 20.70 -8.68 -4.63
C GLY A 321 21.90 -8.87 -3.69
N LYS A 322 21.77 -9.58 -2.57
CA LYS A 322 22.87 -9.71 -1.58
C LYS A 322 23.95 -10.76 -1.91
N GLN A 323 23.78 -11.57 -2.97
CA GLN A 323 24.73 -12.65 -3.26
C GLN A 323 25.89 -12.30 -4.23
N GLN A 324 25.83 -11.20 -4.99
CA GLN A 324 26.86 -10.91 -6.01
C GLN A 324 27.82 -9.74 -5.68
N ILE A 325 27.38 -8.75 -4.89
CA ILE A 325 28.19 -7.55 -4.59
C ILE A 325 29.43 -7.89 -3.75
N SER A 326 29.37 -8.97 -2.97
CA SER A 326 30.48 -9.46 -2.13
C SER A 326 31.63 -10.14 -2.89
N LYS A 327 31.49 -10.43 -4.20
CA LYS A 327 32.58 -10.98 -5.01
C LYS A 327 33.43 -9.92 -5.71
N THR A 328 32.88 -8.76 -6.06
CA THR A 328 33.60 -7.73 -6.82
C THR A 328 34.49 -6.84 -5.95
N ASN A 329 34.16 -6.66 -4.66
CA ASN A 329 34.95 -5.81 -3.74
C ASN A 329 36.12 -6.52 -3.03
N LYS A 330 36.40 -7.80 -3.34
CA LYS A 330 37.51 -8.55 -2.72
C LYS A 330 38.89 -8.29 -3.33
N GLN A 331 39.01 -7.48 -4.38
CA GLN A 331 40.30 -7.20 -5.03
C GLN A 331 40.88 -5.80 -4.80
N THR A 332 40.17 -4.87 -4.14
CA THR A 332 40.64 -3.47 -3.98
C THR A 332 40.50 -2.89 -2.57
N ALA A 333 40.66 -3.70 -1.52
CA ALA A 333 40.78 -3.19 -0.16
C ALA A 333 41.69 -4.06 0.71
N LYS A 334 43.01 -3.99 0.46
CA LYS A 334 44.04 -4.36 1.45
C LYS A 334 44.54 -3.09 2.13
N SER A 335 43.82 -2.60 3.13
CA SER A 335 44.39 -1.91 4.31
C SER A 335 43.27 -1.40 5.23
N SER A 336 43.44 -1.66 6.52
CA SER A 336 42.78 -1.08 7.70
C SER A 336 41.53 -1.78 8.30
N LYS A 337 41.82 -2.42 9.45
CA LYS A 337 41.01 -2.68 10.67
C LYS A 337 39.65 -3.39 10.55
N SER A 338 39.73 -4.69 10.84
CA SER A 338 38.73 -5.60 11.40
C SER A 338 37.52 -4.94 12.10
N LYS A 339 36.38 -4.91 11.41
CA LYS A 339 35.05 -5.10 12.00
C LYS A 339 34.40 -6.29 11.28
N THR A 340 34.10 -7.34 12.04
CA THR A 340 33.47 -8.58 11.57
C THR A 340 32.01 -8.31 11.20
N GLN A 341 31.77 -7.89 9.96
CA GLN A 341 30.43 -7.68 9.42
C GLN A 341 29.93 -9.02 8.87
N ILE A 342 29.08 -9.72 9.64
CA ILE A 342 28.44 -10.97 9.21
C ILE A 342 27.51 -10.64 8.05
N THR A 343 27.91 -10.99 6.83
CA THR A 343 27.11 -10.81 5.62
C THR A 343 26.05 -11.91 5.56
N HIS A 344 24.78 -11.55 5.77
CA HIS A 344 23.66 -12.49 5.66
C HIS A 344 23.34 -12.79 4.19
N THR A 345 23.66 -13.98 3.73
CA THR A 345 23.09 -14.57 2.51
C THR A 345 21.77 -15.26 2.87
N SER A 346 20.65 -14.83 2.28
CA SER A 346 19.36 -15.53 2.39
C SER A 346 19.51 -16.96 1.87
N LYS A 347 19.09 -17.94 2.68
CA LYS A 347 19.16 -19.35 2.34
C LYS A 347 17.86 -19.73 1.64
N THR A 348 17.90 -20.05 0.36
CA THR A 348 16.73 -20.54 -0.38
C THR A 348 16.35 -21.93 0.15
N LEU A 349 15.21 -22.01 0.85
CA LEU A 349 14.69 -23.28 1.36
C LEU A 349 14.07 -24.09 0.21
N PRO A 350 14.26 -25.41 0.17
CA PRO A 350 13.68 -26.26 -0.85
C PRO A 350 12.15 -26.25 -0.73
N ARG A 351 11.45 -26.08 -1.86
CA ARG A 351 9.98 -26.09 -1.95
C ARG A 351 9.52 -27.36 -2.65
N ASP A 352 8.39 -27.90 -2.23
CA ASP A 352 7.79 -29.07 -2.89
C ASP A 352 7.15 -28.68 -4.22
N THR A 353 7.61 -29.27 -5.32
CA THR A 353 7.05 -29.08 -6.67
C THR A 353 6.18 -30.23 -7.14
N ASN A 354 6.07 -31.32 -6.37
CA ASN A 354 5.43 -32.56 -6.81
C ASN A 354 3.95 -32.66 -6.40
N PHE A 355 3.60 -32.20 -5.20
CA PHE A 355 2.22 -32.28 -4.72
C PHE A 355 1.28 -31.44 -5.59
N THR A 356 0.20 -32.03 -6.09
CA THR A 356 -0.88 -31.33 -6.79
C THR A 356 -2.24 -31.82 -6.30
N ALA A 357 -3.24 -30.93 -6.28
CA ALA A 357 -4.58 -31.24 -5.78
C ALA A 357 -5.63 -30.26 -6.33
N GLU A 358 -6.88 -30.72 -6.47
CA GLU A 358 -8.06 -29.88 -6.71
C GLU A 358 -8.98 -29.92 -5.48
N TYR A 359 -9.41 -28.75 -5.01
CA TYR A 359 -10.37 -28.61 -3.93
C TYR A 359 -11.59 -27.80 -4.37
N LYS A 360 -12.69 -28.00 -3.64
CA LYS A 360 -13.94 -27.24 -3.74
C LYS A 360 -14.49 -26.96 -2.35
N MET A 361 -15.37 -25.96 -2.26
CA MET A 361 -16.09 -25.66 -1.02
C MET A 361 -16.98 -26.83 -0.62
N ASP A 362 -16.99 -27.19 0.67
CA ASP A 362 -17.96 -28.13 1.21
C ASP A 362 -19.35 -27.46 1.27
N THR A 363 -20.31 -28.01 0.52
CA THR A 363 -21.65 -27.46 0.40
C THR A 363 -22.37 -27.40 1.75
N LYS A 364 -22.26 -28.44 2.58
CA LYS A 364 -23.00 -28.54 3.85
C LYS A 364 -22.49 -27.49 4.83
N ARG A 365 -21.17 -27.38 5.00
CA ARG A 365 -20.55 -26.40 5.88
C ARG A 365 -20.77 -24.97 5.40
N THR A 366 -20.75 -24.74 4.08
CA THR A 366 -20.88 -23.39 3.53
C THR A 366 -22.31 -22.84 3.66
N MET A 367 -23.32 -23.70 3.52
CA MET A 367 -24.73 -23.30 3.63
C MET A 367 -25.26 -23.23 5.07
N LEU A 368 -24.72 -24.02 6.02
CA LEU A 368 -25.27 -24.10 7.38
C LEU A 368 -25.40 -22.74 8.11
N PRO A 369 -24.41 -21.83 8.08
CA PRO A 369 -24.55 -20.53 8.75
C PRO A 369 -25.77 -19.72 8.27
N LEU A 370 -26.13 -19.82 6.99
CA LEU A 370 -27.31 -19.14 6.44
C LEU A 370 -28.59 -19.73 7.01
N LEU A 371 -28.66 -21.06 7.14
CA LEU A 371 -29.82 -21.75 7.71
C LEU A 371 -30.03 -21.40 9.19
N ILE A 372 -28.95 -21.18 9.95
CA ILE A 372 -29.04 -20.78 11.37
C ILE A 372 -29.67 -19.39 11.54
N ILE A 373 -29.40 -18.45 10.62
CA ILE A 373 -29.88 -17.06 10.71
C ILE A 373 -31.30 -16.90 10.14
N LEU A 374 -31.76 -17.84 9.30
CA LEU A 374 -33.06 -17.80 8.62
C LEU A 374 -34.25 -17.49 9.54
N PRO A 375 -34.42 -18.10 10.74
CA PRO A 375 -35.56 -17.79 11.62
C PRO A 375 -35.64 -16.32 12.03
N ILE A 376 -34.49 -15.66 12.25
CA ILE A 376 -34.42 -14.24 12.61
C ILE A 376 -34.80 -13.37 11.40
N CYS A 377 -34.31 -13.72 10.22
CA CYS A 377 -34.64 -13.03 8.97
C CYS A 377 -36.12 -13.15 8.60
N LEU A 378 -36.76 -14.28 8.90
CA LEU A 378 -38.20 -14.49 8.68
C LEU A 378 -39.07 -13.56 9.54
N ILE A 379 -38.66 -13.31 10.78
CA ILE A 379 -39.37 -12.41 11.69
C ILE A 379 -39.19 -10.94 11.28
N LEU A 380 -38.03 -10.59 10.71
CA LEU A 380 -37.66 -9.22 10.33
C LEU A 380 -37.67 -9.07 8.80
N PHE A 381 -38.85 -8.85 8.21
CA PHE A 381 -39.11 -8.88 6.76
C PHE A 381 -38.06 -8.19 5.85
N PRO A 382 -37.50 -7.01 6.17
CA PRO A 382 -36.44 -6.41 5.34
C PRO A 382 -35.14 -7.24 5.30
N LEU A 383 -34.82 -7.96 6.38
CA LEU A 383 -33.64 -8.84 6.44
C LEU A 383 -33.83 -10.11 5.60
N MET A 384 -35.06 -10.54 5.32
CA MET A 384 -35.34 -11.70 4.47
C MET A 384 -34.85 -11.48 3.03
N ILE A 385 -35.08 -10.28 2.47
CA ILE A 385 -34.61 -9.93 1.12
C ILE A 385 -33.08 -10.00 1.05
N LEU A 386 -32.39 -9.44 2.05
CA LEU A 386 -30.93 -9.51 2.16
C LEU A 386 -30.44 -10.96 2.29
N TRP A 387 -31.11 -11.76 3.11
CA TRP A 387 -30.78 -13.17 3.28
C TRP A 387 -30.92 -13.97 1.98
N ILE A 388 -31.98 -13.74 1.19
CA ILE A 388 -32.17 -14.39 -0.12
C ILE A 388 -31.02 -14.04 -1.07
N ILE A 389 -30.69 -12.75 -1.17
CA ILE A 389 -29.60 -12.26 -2.03
C ILE A 389 -28.27 -12.93 -1.64
N ILE A 390 -27.93 -12.93 -0.35
CA ILE A 390 -26.69 -13.53 0.17
C ILE A 390 -26.69 -15.05 -0.06
N SER A 391 -27.82 -15.72 0.14
CA SER A 391 -27.93 -17.17 -0.02
C SER A 391 -27.73 -17.60 -1.48
N ILE A 392 -28.33 -16.87 -2.43
CA ILE A 392 -28.11 -17.09 -3.86
C ILE A 392 -26.64 -16.87 -4.22
N GLN A 393 -26.03 -15.78 -3.73
CA GLN A 393 -24.60 -15.50 -3.97
C GLN A 393 -23.69 -16.62 -3.45
N ILE A 394 -23.95 -17.14 -2.26
CA ILE A 394 -23.17 -18.24 -1.67
C ILE A 394 -23.41 -19.55 -2.43
N ALA A 395 -24.66 -19.85 -2.83
CA ALA A 395 -24.98 -21.01 -3.66
C ALA A 395 -24.19 -21.02 -4.97
N ILE A 396 -24.17 -19.87 -5.65
CA ILE A 396 -23.39 -19.66 -6.87
C ILE A 396 -21.91 -19.87 -6.59
N LYS A 397 -21.37 -19.30 -5.51
CA LYS A 397 -19.96 -19.40 -5.16
C LYS A 397 -19.51 -20.85 -4.94
N ILE A 398 -20.31 -21.67 -4.26
CA ILE A 398 -20.02 -23.10 -4.02
C ILE A 398 -19.85 -23.86 -5.34
N ASN A 399 -20.75 -23.64 -6.30
CA ASN A 399 -20.74 -24.37 -7.57
C ASN A 399 -19.72 -23.82 -8.58
N SER A 400 -19.40 -22.54 -8.47
CA SER A 400 -18.62 -21.80 -9.47
C SER A 400 -17.16 -21.60 -9.09
N THR A 401 -16.77 -21.89 -7.85
CA THR A 401 -15.38 -21.72 -7.36
C THR A 401 -14.66 -23.05 -7.25
N LYS A 402 -13.44 -23.12 -7.80
CA LYS A 402 -12.51 -24.23 -7.69
C LYS A 402 -11.15 -23.73 -7.21
N TYR A 403 -10.43 -24.59 -6.51
CA TYR A 403 -9.11 -24.31 -5.94
C TYR A 403 -8.11 -25.33 -6.46
N PHE A 404 -6.95 -24.90 -6.91
CA PHE A 404 -5.90 -25.79 -7.42
C PHE A 404 -4.58 -25.57 -6.70
N VAL A 405 -3.93 -26.66 -6.35
CA VAL A 405 -2.53 -26.71 -5.95
C VAL A 405 -1.78 -27.32 -7.12
N LYS A 406 -0.95 -26.53 -7.79
CA LYS A 406 -0.12 -26.96 -8.91
C LYS A 406 1.32 -27.24 -8.44
N SER A 407 2.19 -27.62 -9.37
CA SER A 407 3.60 -27.86 -9.08
C SER A 407 4.27 -26.62 -8.50
N ASN A 408 4.18 -25.48 -9.20
CA ASN A 408 4.89 -24.25 -8.86
C ASN A 408 3.98 -23.11 -8.37
N SER A 409 2.68 -23.36 -8.22
CA SER A 409 1.70 -22.32 -7.94
C SER A 409 0.44 -22.82 -7.23
N ILE A 410 -0.36 -21.87 -6.72
CA ILE A 410 -1.65 -22.07 -6.07
C ILE A 410 -2.68 -21.17 -6.77
N GLU A 411 -3.84 -21.71 -7.13
CA GLU A 411 -4.85 -21.03 -7.95
C GLU A 411 -6.24 -21.04 -7.28
N GLU A 412 -6.96 -19.91 -7.37
CA GLU A 412 -8.39 -19.78 -7.11
C GLU A 412 -9.12 -19.36 -8.39
N ARG A 413 -10.03 -20.22 -8.86
CA ARG A 413 -10.78 -20.01 -10.10
C ARG A 413 -12.28 -19.92 -9.82
N TYR A 414 -12.87 -18.77 -10.09
CA TYR A 414 -14.31 -18.54 -10.09
C TYR A 414 -14.83 -18.41 -11.52
N ASN A 415 -15.90 -19.15 -11.87
CA ASN A 415 -16.51 -19.11 -13.19
C ASN A 415 -18.03 -19.22 -13.12
N PHE A 416 -18.71 -18.07 -13.17
CA PHE A 416 -20.17 -17.96 -13.30
C PHE A 416 -20.51 -16.93 -14.40
N ILE A 417 -21.42 -15.98 -14.17
CA ILE A 417 -21.73 -14.86 -15.08
C ILE A 417 -20.47 -14.03 -15.36
N SER A 418 -19.64 -13.83 -14.34
CA SER A 418 -18.27 -13.35 -14.48
C SER A 418 -17.29 -14.49 -14.20
N SER A 419 -16.10 -14.39 -14.79
CA SER A 419 -14.97 -15.25 -14.45
C SER A 419 -13.90 -14.42 -13.74
N LYS A 420 -13.25 -15.03 -12.75
CA LYS A 420 -12.08 -14.48 -12.06
C LYS A 420 -11.11 -15.62 -11.80
N ASN A 421 -9.90 -15.52 -12.33
CA ASN A 421 -8.83 -16.47 -12.07
C ASN A 421 -7.70 -15.76 -11.32
N LYS A 422 -7.18 -16.34 -10.25
CA LYS A 422 -6.04 -15.82 -9.50
C LYS A 422 -5.04 -16.92 -9.24
N GLU A 423 -3.76 -16.66 -9.49
CA GLU A 423 -2.71 -17.65 -9.30
C GLU A 423 -1.46 -17.04 -8.67
N PHE A 424 -0.95 -17.65 -7.60
CA PHE A 424 0.31 -17.26 -6.96
C PHE A 424 1.38 -18.30 -7.17
N THR A 425 2.57 -17.87 -7.60
CA THR A 425 3.74 -18.74 -7.60
C THR A 425 4.22 -19.01 -6.17
N ASN A 426 4.74 -20.22 -5.92
CA ASN A 426 5.11 -20.69 -4.58
C ASN A 426 6.18 -19.82 -3.90
N ASP A 427 7.05 -19.18 -4.68
CA ASP A 427 8.10 -18.27 -4.20
C ASP A 427 7.56 -16.92 -3.71
N LYS A 428 6.38 -16.52 -4.19
CA LYS A 428 5.72 -15.26 -3.83
C LYS A 428 4.79 -15.39 -2.63
N ILE A 429 4.52 -16.61 -2.16
CA ILE A 429 3.73 -16.85 -0.95
C ILE A 429 4.54 -16.43 0.29
N MET A 430 4.05 -15.40 0.98
CA MET A 430 4.71 -14.80 2.15
C MET A 430 4.24 -15.42 3.46
N SER A 431 2.98 -15.89 3.53
CA SER A 431 2.38 -16.52 4.70
C SER A 431 1.30 -17.51 4.29
N VAL A 432 1.20 -18.60 5.04
CA VAL A 432 0.10 -19.58 4.95
C VAL A 432 -0.68 -19.53 6.25
N ILE A 433 -1.98 -19.29 6.17
CA ILE A 433 -2.85 -19.14 7.34
C ILE A 433 -3.99 -20.14 7.25
N PHE A 434 -4.03 -21.09 8.17
CA PHE A 434 -5.16 -22.00 8.31
C PHE A 434 -6.18 -21.42 9.29
N LYS A 435 -7.46 -21.53 8.94
CA LYS A 435 -8.58 -21.05 9.72
C LYS A 435 -9.58 -22.16 9.95
N GLU A 436 -9.96 -22.34 11.20
CA GLU A 436 -10.93 -23.35 11.62
C GLU A 436 -11.94 -22.73 12.58
N SER A 437 -13.20 -22.67 12.17
CA SER A 437 -14.32 -22.33 13.06
C SER A 437 -14.78 -23.53 13.90
N PHE A 438 -15.69 -23.30 14.85
CA PHE A 438 -16.36 -24.39 15.56
C PHE A 438 -17.22 -25.24 14.61
N ILE A 439 -17.80 -24.63 13.57
CA ILE A 439 -18.57 -25.32 12.52
C ILE A 439 -17.63 -26.19 11.68
N ASP A 440 -16.43 -25.70 11.38
CA ASP A 440 -15.43 -26.45 10.63
C ASP A 440 -15.06 -27.78 11.28
N LYS A 441 -15.08 -27.84 12.62
CA LYS A 441 -14.87 -29.10 13.37
C LYS A 441 -16.02 -30.09 13.18
N TRP A 442 -17.26 -29.62 13.05
CA TRP A 442 -18.42 -30.50 12.85
C TRP A 442 -18.42 -31.13 11.46
N PHE A 443 -17.89 -30.45 10.45
CA PHE A 443 -17.87 -30.93 9.06
C PHE A 443 -16.51 -31.46 8.59
N ASN A 444 -15.51 -31.48 9.47
CA ASN A 444 -14.11 -31.77 9.15
C ASN A 444 -13.62 -30.95 7.94
N THR A 445 -13.79 -29.63 8.02
CA THR A 445 -13.38 -28.67 7.00
C THR A 445 -12.34 -27.69 7.55
N CYS A 446 -11.72 -26.92 6.68
CA CYS A 446 -10.88 -25.79 7.04
C CYS A 446 -10.89 -24.74 5.92
N SER A 447 -10.46 -23.52 6.24
CA SER A 447 -10.17 -22.50 5.25
C SER A 447 -8.69 -22.15 5.28
N ILE A 448 -8.11 -21.83 4.12
CA ILE A 448 -6.68 -21.56 3.97
C ILE A 448 -6.51 -20.24 3.23
N HIS A 449 -5.71 -19.34 3.79
CA HIS A 449 -5.39 -18.06 3.17
C HIS A 449 -3.91 -18.03 2.82
N PHE A 450 -3.61 -17.60 1.61
CA PHE A 450 -2.26 -17.37 1.12
C PHE A 450 -2.04 -15.88 0.94
N TRP A 451 -1.08 -15.32 1.67
CA TRP A 451 -0.61 -13.95 1.45
C TRP A 451 0.52 -13.98 0.43
N SER A 452 0.49 -13.05 -0.52
CA SER A 452 1.48 -12.95 -1.59
C SER A 452 2.13 -11.57 -1.64
N ILE A 453 3.40 -11.52 -2.05
CA ILE A 453 4.07 -10.28 -2.42
C ILE A 453 3.65 -9.86 -3.84
N GLY A 454 3.29 -8.58 -4.02
CA GLY A 454 2.91 -8.05 -5.33
C GLY A 454 1.45 -8.31 -5.75
N SER A 455 0.66 -9.01 -4.94
CA SER A 455 -0.79 -9.12 -5.15
C SER A 455 -1.54 -8.26 -4.13
N SER A 456 -2.63 -7.63 -4.57
CA SER A 456 -3.49 -6.77 -3.74
C SER A 456 -4.63 -7.51 -3.04
N GLU A 457 -4.84 -8.78 -3.37
CA GLU A 457 -5.84 -9.66 -2.80
C GLU A 457 -5.19 -10.96 -2.33
N ASP A 458 -5.79 -11.64 -1.35
CA ASP A 458 -5.37 -12.99 -0.95
C ASP A 458 -6.04 -14.04 -1.87
N ILE A 459 -5.40 -15.21 -2.01
CA ILE A 459 -6.05 -16.45 -2.45
C ILE A 459 -6.65 -17.12 -1.21
N LYS A 460 -7.94 -17.46 -1.27
CA LYS A 460 -8.69 -18.02 -0.14
C LYS A 460 -9.36 -19.32 -0.52
N PHE A 461 -8.83 -20.43 -0.02
CA PHE A 461 -9.48 -21.72 -0.09
C PHE A 461 -10.51 -21.75 1.04
N GLU A 462 -11.78 -21.50 0.72
CA GLU A 462 -12.81 -21.45 1.75
C GLU A 462 -13.44 -22.83 1.93
N ASN A 463 -13.59 -23.26 3.19
CA ASN A 463 -14.50 -24.32 3.58
C ASN A 463 -14.20 -25.68 2.92
N ILE A 464 -12.92 -25.95 2.60
CA ILE A 464 -12.50 -27.18 1.94
C ILE A 464 -12.48 -28.35 2.93
N LYS A 465 -12.66 -29.58 2.44
CA LYS A 465 -12.50 -30.78 3.27
C LYS A 465 -11.07 -30.92 3.76
N LYS A 466 -10.93 -31.25 5.05
CA LYS A 466 -9.63 -31.49 5.69
C LYS A 466 -9.22 -32.95 5.47
N SER A 467 -8.32 -33.20 4.53
CA SER A 467 -7.65 -34.50 4.35
C SER A 467 -6.42 -34.61 5.25
N ASP A 468 -6.02 -35.84 5.56
CA ASP A 468 -4.81 -36.10 6.34
C ASP A 468 -3.57 -35.58 5.60
N GLY A 469 -2.69 -34.89 6.31
CA GLY A 469 -1.43 -34.35 5.74
C GLY A 469 -1.57 -33.06 4.92
N ILE A 470 -2.77 -32.50 4.74
CA ILE A 470 -2.99 -31.30 3.90
C ILE A 470 -2.19 -30.08 4.36
N TYR A 471 -2.05 -29.89 5.69
CA TYR A 471 -1.29 -28.76 6.23
C TYR A 471 0.18 -28.90 5.89
N GLN A 472 0.76 -30.08 6.10
CA GLN A 472 2.17 -30.36 5.81
C GLN A 472 2.46 -30.21 4.31
N ALA A 473 1.59 -30.73 3.43
CA ALA A 473 1.75 -30.61 1.99
C ALA A 473 1.73 -29.15 1.51
N LEU A 474 0.79 -28.34 2.02
CA LEU A 474 0.69 -26.93 1.66
C LEU A 474 1.81 -26.07 2.27
N LEU A 475 2.27 -26.38 3.47
CA LEU A 475 3.42 -25.71 4.07
C LEU A 475 4.72 -25.99 3.31
N ALA A 476 4.90 -27.24 2.86
CA ALA A 476 6.05 -27.63 2.04
C ALA A 476 6.12 -26.87 0.70
N LYS A 477 4.96 -26.49 0.12
CA LYS A 477 4.89 -25.61 -1.07
C LYS A 477 5.52 -24.25 -0.82
N SER A 478 5.36 -23.70 0.39
CA SER A 478 5.96 -22.42 0.79
C SER A 478 7.37 -22.57 1.37
N GLY A 479 7.98 -23.76 1.36
CA GLY A 479 9.31 -24.02 1.91
C GLY A 479 9.32 -24.18 3.44
N ILE A 480 8.16 -24.39 4.07
CA ILE A 480 8.02 -24.59 5.50
C ILE A 480 7.91 -26.09 5.77
N GLY A 481 8.98 -26.67 6.33
CA GLY A 481 9.05 -28.08 6.72
C GLY A 481 8.87 -28.29 8.22
N ALA A 482 8.79 -29.56 8.63
CA ALA A 482 8.82 -29.92 10.05
C ALA A 482 10.20 -29.56 10.65
N GLN A 483 10.20 -28.83 11.76
CA GLN A 483 11.38 -28.40 12.49
C GLN A 483 11.15 -28.52 13.99
N GLU A 484 12.22 -28.58 14.77
CA GLU A 484 12.13 -28.55 16.23
C GLU A 484 11.81 -27.14 16.75
N GLU A 485 10.96 -27.08 17.77
CA GLU A 485 10.65 -25.86 18.49
C GLU A 485 11.89 -25.35 19.20
N ILE A 486 12.30 -24.11 18.93
CA ILE A 486 13.46 -23.50 19.58
C ILE A 486 13.08 -22.63 20.77
N TYR A 487 11.89 -22.00 20.72
CA TYR A 487 11.42 -21.10 21.76
C TYR A 487 9.90 -20.86 21.67
N LYS A 488 9.24 -20.64 22.80
CA LYS A 488 7.80 -20.37 22.88
C LYS A 488 7.49 -19.16 23.72
N MET A 489 6.50 -18.39 23.29
CA MET A 489 6.04 -17.18 23.94
C MET A 489 4.52 -17.18 24.05
N ASP A 490 4.03 -17.27 25.28
CA ASP A 490 2.60 -17.28 25.58
C ASP A 490 2.09 -15.88 25.95
N SER A 491 0.82 -15.61 25.64
CA SER A 491 0.12 -14.44 26.13
C SER A 491 -0.31 -14.63 27.59
N ASN A 492 0.10 -13.74 28.47
CA ASN A 492 -0.23 -13.77 29.90
C ASN A 492 -1.23 -12.66 30.23
N PHE A 493 -2.52 -12.96 30.03
CA PHE A 493 -3.61 -12.01 30.21
C PHE A 493 -3.93 -11.76 31.68
N LYS A 494 -3.96 -10.49 32.07
CA LYS A 494 -4.44 -10.03 33.37
C LYS A 494 -5.44 -8.90 33.17
N ILE A 495 -6.51 -8.87 33.97
CA ILE A 495 -7.58 -7.86 33.87
C ILE A 495 -7.02 -6.44 34.05
N ILE A 496 -6.12 -6.25 35.03
CA ILE A 496 -5.50 -4.94 35.28
C ILE A 496 -4.69 -4.45 34.07
N ASP A 497 -4.00 -5.35 33.38
CA ASP A 497 -3.22 -5.02 32.18
C ASP A 497 -4.12 -4.83 30.96
N PHE A 498 -5.29 -5.48 30.90
CA PHE A 498 -6.33 -5.21 29.91
C PHE A 498 -6.88 -3.78 30.05
N LEU A 499 -7.16 -3.32 31.27
CA LEU A 499 -7.60 -1.94 31.53
C LEU A 499 -6.51 -0.93 31.15
N LYS A 500 -5.26 -1.19 31.54
CA LYS A 500 -4.10 -0.35 31.17
C LYS A 500 -3.87 -0.31 29.66
N ALA A 501 -3.96 -1.45 28.97
CA ALA A 501 -3.85 -1.52 27.52
C ALA A 501 -4.92 -0.67 26.81
N ASN A 502 -6.09 -0.49 27.42
CA ASN A 502 -7.21 0.27 26.88
C ASN A 502 -7.56 1.50 27.75
N LEU A 503 -6.55 2.20 28.29
CA LEU A 503 -6.72 3.25 29.30
C LEU A 503 -7.76 4.31 28.92
N PHE A 504 -7.70 4.85 27.70
CA PHE A 504 -8.64 5.88 27.25
C PHE A 504 -10.08 5.38 27.12
N ILE A 505 -10.26 4.18 26.54
CA ILE A 505 -11.58 3.55 26.41
C ILE A 505 -12.14 3.24 27.81
N THR A 506 -11.28 2.76 28.72
CA THR A 506 -11.65 2.48 30.11
C THR A 506 -12.11 3.76 30.81
N LEU A 507 -11.39 4.88 30.64
CA LEU A 507 -11.75 6.16 31.25
C LEU A 507 -13.09 6.71 30.71
N ILE A 508 -13.30 6.67 29.39
CA ILE A 508 -14.57 7.06 28.77
C ILE A 508 -15.71 6.16 29.28
N PHE A 509 -15.50 4.84 29.29
CA PHE A 509 -16.48 3.88 29.79
C PHE A 509 -16.84 4.16 31.24
N THR A 510 -15.87 4.43 32.11
CA THR A 510 -16.12 4.78 33.52
C THR A 510 -16.92 6.07 33.64
N ILE A 511 -16.62 7.10 32.86
CA ILE A 511 -17.38 8.36 32.86
C ILE A 511 -18.84 8.11 32.42
N ILE A 512 -19.06 7.35 31.35
CA ILE A 512 -20.41 7.01 30.86
C ILE A 512 -21.16 6.18 31.91
N LEU A 513 -20.49 5.21 32.54
CA LEU A 513 -21.08 4.37 33.57
C LEU A 513 -21.50 5.19 34.80
N LEU A 514 -20.64 6.08 35.29
CA LEU A 514 -20.93 6.95 36.43
C LEU A 514 -22.02 7.98 36.09
N GLY A 515 -21.95 8.60 34.91
CA GLY A 515 -22.95 9.56 34.44
C GLY A 515 -24.33 8.93 34.30
N SER A 516 -24.43 7.78 33.63
CA SER A 516 -25.70 7.05 33.48
C SER A 516 -26.25 6.57 34.83
N SER A 517 -25.39 6.16 35.76
CA SER A 517 -25.80 5.79 37.13
C SER A 517 -26.35 6.99 37.91
N TYR A 518 -25.70 8.16 37.79
CA TYR A 518 -26.19 9.40 38.40
C TYR A 518 -27.54 9.81 37.81
N PHE A 519 -27.70 9.78 36.49
CA PHE A 519 -28.98 10.07 35.83
C PHE A 519 -30.08 9.08 36.20
N ALA A 520 -29.75 7.80 36.39
CA ALA A 520 -30.70 6.80 36.86
C ALA A 520 -31.20 7.08 38.28
N PHE A 521 -30.31 7.57 39.16
CA PHE A 521 -30.67 7.96 40.51
C PHE A 521 -31.44 9.29 40.55
N ALA A 522 -31.03 10.28 39.76
CA ALA A 522 -31.55 11.65 39.83
C ALA A 522 -32.83 11.89 39.02
N ILE A 523 -33.05 11.16 37.93
CA ILE A 523 -34.16 11.42 36.99
C ILE A 523 -35.17 10.27 36.95
N ASN A 524 -34.72 9.06 36.60
CA ASN A 524 -35.62 7.93 36.40
C ASN A 524 -34.88 6.59 36.59
N MET A 525 -35.39 5.76 37.50
CA MET A 525 -34.85 4.44 37.80
C MET A 525 -34.79 3.50 36.58
N LEU A 526 -35.64 3.67 35.57
CA LEU A 526 -35.59 2.89 34.33
C LEU A 526 -34.28 3.10 33.54
N ILE A 527 -33.60 4.24 33.71
CA ILE A 527 -32.29 4.51 33.09
C ILE A 527 -31.20 3.58 33.69
N ALA A 528 -31.43 2.98 34.87
CA ALA A 528 -30.50 2.04 35.51
C ALA A 528 -30.24 0.78 34.67
N ILE A 529 -31.09 0.48 33.68
CA ILE A 529 -30.87 -0.62 32.72
C ILE A 529 -29.56 -0.40 31.95
N VAL A 530 -29.23 0.84 31.58
CA VAL A 530 -28.03 1.16 30.79
C VAL A 530 -26.73 0.75 31.50
N PRO A 531 -26.43 1.22 32.73
CA PRO A 531 -25.21 0.83 33.44
C PRO A 531 -25.18 -0.68 33.75
N VAL A 532 -26.32 -1.32 34.04
CA VAL A 532 -26.39 -2.77 34.27
C VAL A 532 -26.00 -3.55 33.01
N VAL A 533 -26.59 -3.22 31.85
CA VAL A 533 -26.25 -3.86 30.57
C VAL A 533 -24.78 -3.64 30.24
N MET A 534 -24.25 -2.43 30.46
CA MET A 534 -22.83 -2.13 30.25
C MET A 534 -21.91 -3.02 31.11
N VAL A 535 -22.22 -3.21 32.39
CA VAL A 535 -21.44 -4.08 33.29
C VAL A 535 -21.51 -5.54 32.85
N VAL A 536 -22.69 -6.05 32.50
CA VAL A 536 -22.87 -7.43 32.02
C VAL A 536 -22.07 -7.68 30.74
N LEU A 537 -22.14 -6.76 29.77
CA LEU A 537 -21.35 -6.84 28.54
C LEU A 537 -19.84 -6.81 28.84
N CYS A 538 -19.39 -5.97 29.77
CA CYS A 538 -17.99 -5.94 30.19
C CYS A 538 -17.53 -7.26 30.81
N ILE A 539 -18.32 -7.86 31.70
CA ILE A 539 -18.01 -9.17 32.29
C ILE A 539 -17.87 -10.22 31.19
N PHE A 540 -18.83 -10.27 30.25
CA PHE A 540 -18.78 -11.21 29.13
C PHE A 540 -17.52 -11.02 28.26
N ILE A 541 -17.17 -9.77 27.94
CA ILE A 541 -15.95 -9.44 27.18
C ILE A 541 -14.70 -9.89 27.95
N ILE A 542 -14.62 -9.64 29.25
CA ILE A 542 -13.47 -10.04 30.08
C ILE A 542 -13.32 -11.56 30.08
N ILE A 543 -14.40 -12.31 30.33
CA ILE A 543 -14.38 -13.78 30.32
C ILE A 543 -13.91 -14.31 28.96
N TYR A 544 -14.47 -13.77 27.87
CA TYR A 544 -14.04 -14.15 26.52
C TYR A 544 -12.55 -13.90 26.29
N LYS A 545 -12.04 -12.73 26.71
CA LYS A 545 -10.63 -12.35 26.53
C LYS A 545 -9.68 -13.22 27.37
N ILE A 546 -10.06 -13.60 28.59
CA ILE A 546 -9.29 -14.54 29.42
C ILE A 546 -9.06 -15.85 28.66
N ILE A 547 -10.11 -16.43 28.11
CA ILE A 547 -10.04 -17.71 27.40
C ILE A 547 -9.28 -17.55 26.08
N TYR A 548 -9.49 -16.43 25.36
CA TYR A 548 -8.89 -16.16 24.06
C TYR A 548 -7.36 -16.05 24.15
N TYR A 549 -6.89 -15.26 25.10
CA TYR A 549 -5.46 -14.98 25.25
C TYR A 549 -4.70 -16.13 25.90
N LYS A 550 -5.33 -16.92 26.78
CA LYS A 550 -4.75 -18.16 27.30
C LYS A 550 -4.42 -19.16 26.18
N LYS A 551 -5.15 -19.11 25.06
CA LYS A 551 -4.93 -19.97 23.88
C LYS A 551 -4.09 -19.31 22.78
N SER A 552 -3.55 -18.12 23.02
CA SER A 552 -2.75 -17.40 22.03
C SER A 552 -1.26 -17.50 22.36
N ASN A 553 -0.47 -18.05 21.43
CA ASN A 553 0.98 -18.22 21.62
C ASN A 553 1.76 -18.13 20.30
N PHE A 554 3.00 -17.69 20.40
CA PHE A 554 4.00 -17.83 19.37
C PHE A 554 4.92 -19.00 19.67
N THR A 555 5.20 -19.79 18.64
CA THR A 555 6.23 -20.82 18.66
C THR A 555 7.24 -20.49 17.57
N TYR A 556 8.50 -20.41 17.95
CA TYR A 556 9.61 -20.09 17.07
C TYR A 556 10.28 -21.39 16.67
N PHE A 557 10.57 -21.51 15.38
CA PHE A 557 11.36 -22.58 14.78
C PHE A 557 12.63 -21.98 14.18
N LYS A 558 13.50 -22.80 13.59
CA LYS A 558 14.78 -22.31 13.04
C LYS A 558 14.60 -21.30 11.91
N ASP A 559 13.62 -21.51 11.05
CA ASP A 559 13.42 -20.68 9.84
C ASP A 559 12.09 -19.91 9.78
N TYR A 560 11.13 -20.24 10.65
CA TYR A 560 9.80 -19.62 10.66
C TYR A 560 9.23 -19.40 12.06
N VAL A 561 8.24 -18.52 12.15
CA VAL A 561 7.39 -18.33 13.33
C VAL A 561 6.01 -18.91 13.06
N TYR A 562 5.47 -19.58 14.07
CA TYR A 562 4.13 -20.11 14.13
C TYR A 562 3.31 -19.33 15.16
N PHE A 563 2.13 -18.84 14.76
CA PHE A 563 1.22 -18.15 15.65
C PHE A 563 -0.13 -18.83 15.71
N THR A 564 -0.61 -19.07 16.93
CA THR A 564 -1.95 -19.58 17.17
C THR A 564 -2.77 -18.57 17.93
N ARG A 565 -4.04 -18.41 17.54
CA ARG A 565 -5.01 -17.59 18.29
C ARG A 565 -6.43 -18.04 18.06
N GLY A 566 -7.32 -17.68 18.99
CA GLY A 566 -8.77 -17.86 18.83
C GLY A 566 -9.38 -19.01 19.63
N ILE A 567 -10.71 -18.92 19.81
CA ILE A 567 -11.52 -19.90 20.53
C ILE A 567 -12.46 -20.60 19.56
N PHE A 568 -13.45 -19.83 19.06
CA PHE A 568 -14.46 -20.26 18.12
C PHE A 568 -13.99 -20.22 16.69
N PHE A 569 -13.06 -19.30 16.39
CA PHE A 569 -12.39 -19.16 15.10
C PHE A 569 -10.89 -19.19 15.40
N LYS A 570 -10.28 -20.34 15.14
CA LYS A 570 -8.85 -20.55 15.34
C LYS A 570 -8.11 -20.17 14.07
N ASP A 571 -7.09 -19.34 14.23
CA ASP A 571 -6.16 -19.00 13.16
C ASP A 571 -4.78 -19.58 13.48
N PHE A 572 -4.12 -20.11 12.46
CA PHE A 572 -2.78 -20.69 12.51
C PHE A 572 -1.91 -20.03 11.45
N TYR A 573 -1.02 -19.13 11.84
CA TYR A 573 -0.14 -18.42 10.91
C TYR A 573 1.22 -19.10 10.84
N TYR A 574 1.71 -19.31 9.62
CA TYR A 574 3.05 -19.83 9.36
C TYR A 574 3.80 -18.83 8.47
N VAL A 575 4.86 -18.23 9.01
CA VAL A 575 5.59 -17.15 8.33
C VAL A 575 7.10 -17.38 8.44
N LEU A 576 7.76 -17.51 7.29
CA LEU A 576 9.22 -17.52 7.24
C LEU A 576 9.77 -16.20 7.77
N TYR A 577 10.84 -16.26 8.55
CA TYR A 577 11.50 -15.07 9.03
C TYR A 577 12.05 -14.17 7.90
N ASP A 578 12.32 -14.76 6.74
CA ASP A 578 12.76 -14.02 5.56
C ASP A 578 11.66 -13.09 5.02
N ASN A 579 10.39 -13.44 5.24
CA ASN A 579 9.22 -12.70 4.81
C ASN A 579 8.75 -11.64 5.82
N ILE A 580 9.37 -11.55 7.01
CA ILE A 580 9.06 -10.52 8.01
C ILE A 580 9.89 -9.27 7.70
N LYS A 581 9.21 -8.13 7.55
CA LYS A 581 9.78 -6.83 7.16
C LYS A 581 10.30 -6.05 8.35
N ASP A 582 9.43 -5.87 9.34
CA ASP A 582 9.69 -5.12 10.56
C ASP A 582 8.93 -5.70 11.76
N LEU A 583 9.45 -5.36 12.94
CA LEU A 583 8.85 -5.67 14.23
C LEU A 583 8.34 -4.37 14.86
N THR A 584 7.13 -4.41 15.39
CA THR A 584 6.60 -3.30 16.19
C THR A 584 6.15 -3.82 17.55
N THR A 585 6.76 -3.33 18.61
CA THR A 585 6.37 -3.59 19.99
C THR A 585 5.65 -2.39 20.59
N LEU A 586 4.74 -2.65 21.52
CA LEU A 586 3.98 -1.63 22.24
C LEU A 586 3.87 -2.03 23.71
N LYS A 587 4.52 -1.28 24.59
CA LYS A 587 4.39 -1.42 26.04
C LYS A 587 3.16 -0.66 26.54
N TYR A 588 2.36 -1.31 27.39
CA TYR A 588 1.19 -0.71 28.00
C TYR A 588 1.57 0.26 29.13
N PRO A 589 0.75 1.30 29.40
CA PRO A 589 1.03 2.27 30.44
C PRO A 589 1.10 1.59 31.82
N PHE A 590 2.09 1.98 32.62
CA PHE A 590 2.27 1.50 33.99
C PHE A 590 2.29 -0.04 34.13
N SER A 591 2.80 -0.74 33.12
CA SER A 591 2.83 -2.20 33.05
C SER A 591 4.17 -2.72 32.49
N GLY A 592 4.58 -3.91 32.93
CA GLY A 592 5.65 -4.70 32.31
C GLY A 592 5.18 -5.48 31.07
N PHE A 593 3.89 -5.41 30.74
CA PHE A 593 3.27 -6.11 29.63
C PHE A 593 3.18 -5.23 28.38
N GLY A 594 3.11 -5.89 27.23
CA GLY A 594 2.90 -5.23 25.97
C GLY A 594 2.36 -6.14 24.88
N SER A 595 2.46 -5.67 23.64
CA SER A 595 2.09 -6.41 22.45
C SER A 595 3.18 -6.36 21.41
N ILE A 596 3.23 -7.40 20.58
CA ILE A 596 4.20 -7.55 19.51
C ILE A 596 3.43 -7.76 18.22
N LYS A 597 3.74 -6.94 17.21
CA LYS A 597 3.17 -6.97 15.87
C LYS A 597 4.29 -7.28 14.88
N PHE A 598 4.11 -8.32 14.08
CA PHE A 598 4.99 -8.66 12.97
C PHE A 598 4.34 -8.18 11.68
N ASN A 599 5.04 -7.35 10.93
CA ASN A 599 4.61 -6.97 9.59
C ASN A 599 5.30 -7.90 8.58
N VAL A 600 4.50 -8.54 7.76
CA VAL A 600 4.90 -9.53 6.75
C VAL A 600 4.87 -8.85 5.39
N ALA A 601 5.78 -9.25 4.49
CA ALA A 601 5.78 -8.79 3.11
C ALA A 601 4.45 -9.13 2.40
N GLY A 602 4.07 -8.27 1.46
CA GLY A 602 2.75 -8.31 0.84
C GLY A 602 1.71 -7.47 1.59
N GLU A 603 0.69 -7.05 0.86
CA GLU A 603 -0.31 -6.09 1.31
C GLU A 603 -1.66 -6.40 0.68
N HIS A 604 -2.74 -6.01 1.32
CA HIS A 604 -4.07 -6.18 0.75
C HIS A 604 -4.81 -4.85 0.71
N LEU A 605 -5.65 -4.68 -0.31
CA LEU A 605 -6.55 -3.54 -0.43
C LEU A 605 -7.77 -3.78 0.46
N VAL A 606 -7.97 -2.91 1.44
CA VAL A 606 -9.23 -2.81 2.17
C VAL A 606 -10.03 -1.67 1.56
N GLN A 607 -11.17 -2.02 0.97
CA GLN A 607 -12.12 -1.04 0.46
C GLN A 607 -12.99 -0.54 1.60
N GLU A 608 -12.82 0.73 1.97
CA GLU A 608 -13.64 1.41 2.96
C GLU A 608 -14.40 2.54 2.24
N GLY A 609 -15.58 2.18 1.70
CA GLY A 609 -16.37 3.08 0.85
C GLY A 609 -15.70 3.36 -0.50
N LYS A 610 -15.50 4.65 -0.83
CA LYS A 610 -14.82 5.10 -2.06
C LYS A 610 -13.30 5.14 -1.93
N SER A 611 -12.75 5.06 -0.71
CA SER A 611 -11.29 5.02 -0.49
C SER A 611 -10.80 3.59 -0.38
N GLN A 612 -9.72 3.30 -1.09
CA GLN A 612 -8.96 2.07 -0.94
C GLN A 612 -7.77 2.36 -0.03
N MET A 613 -7.70 1.67 1.11
CA MET A 613 -6.57 1.74 2.01
C MET A 613 -5.73 0.47 1.85
N ILE A 614 -4.44 0.65 1.62
CA ILE A 614 -3.50 -0.47 1.58
C ILE A 614 -3.07 -0.79 3.01
N ILE A 615 -3.24 -2.03 3.42
CA ILE A 615 -2.83 -2.50 4.75
C ILE A 615 -1.78 -3.58 4.57
N SER A 616 -0.61 -3.39 5.18
CA SER A 616 0.41 -4.43 5.21
C SER A 616 -0.08 -5.66 5.96
N ASN A 617 0.24 -6.83 5.42
CA ASN A 617 -0.04 -8.09 6.06
C ASN A 617 0.65 -8.14 7.43
N ASN A 618 -0.10 -8.51 8.47
CA ASN A 618 0.44 -8.53 9.82
C ASN A 618 -0.33 -9.45 10.76
N PHE A 619 0.35 -9.88 11.82
CA PHE A 619 -0.27 -10.54 12.95
C PHE A 619 0.29 -9.99 14.26
N LYS A 620 -0.53 -10.06 15.31
CA LYS A 620 -0.25 -9.41 16.60
C LYS A 620 -0.64 -10.32 17.76
N ILE A 621 0.27 -10.45 18.72
CA ILE A 621 -0.01 -11.01 20.05
C ILE A 621 -0.08 -9.87 21.07
N ASN A 622 -0.92 -10.01 22.09
CA ASN A 622 -1.05 -9.04 23.17
C ASN A 622 -0.65 -9.69 24.51
N TYR A 623 -0.46 -8.88 25.55
CA TYR A 623 -0.17 -9.32 26.92
C TYR A 623 1.08 -10.19 27.06
N ILE A 624 2.15 -9.83 26.33
CA ILE A 624 3.47 -10.43 26.52
C ILE A 624 4.12 -9.78 27.73
N ALA A 625 4.54 -10.60 28.70
CA ALA A 625 5.29 -10.15 29.85
C ALA A 625 6.74 -9.80 29.46
N ASP A 626 7.32 -8.83 30.16
CA ASP A 626 8.70 -8.40 29.98
C ASP A 626 9.02 -7.95 28.54
N ILE A 627 8.12 -7.13 27.99
CA ILE A 627 8.13 -6.75 26.58
C ILE A 627 9.45 -6.13 26.10
N ASN A 628 10.16 -5.37 26.95
CA ASN A 628 11.40 -4.71 26.56
C ASN A 628 12.52 -5.74 26.29
N ASN A 629 12.61 -6.79 27.09
CA ASN A 629 13.60 -7.85 26.88
C ASN A 629 13.21 -8.77 25.72
N LYS A 630 11.90 -9.02 25.55
CA LYS A 630 11.40 -9.85 24.45
C LYS A 630 11.59 -9.21 23.08
N ASP A 631 11.51 -7.88 23.00
CA ASP A 631 11.82 -7.11 21.79
C ASP A 631 13.23 -7.43 21.27
N GLU A 632 14.23 -7.27 22.14
CA GLU A 632 15.63 -7.56 21.83
C GLU A 632 15.86 -9.01 21.44
N LEU A 633 15.25 -9.94 22.17
CA LEU A 633 15.37 -11.38 21.90
C LEU A 633 14.86 -11.73 20.51
N ILE A 634 13.72 -11.16 20.08
CA ILE A 634 13.13 -11.46 18.77
C ILE A 634 14.00 -10.94 17.63
N ASP A 635 14.50 -9.70 17.76
CA ASP A 635 15.39 -9.14 16.75
C ASP A 635 16.70 -9.96 16.64
N LEU A 636 17.20 -10.50 17.75
CA LEU A 636 18.33 -11.44 17.75
C LEU A 636 17.97 -12.80 17.13
N ILE A 637 16.76 -13.32 17.32
CA ILE A 637 16.29 -14.53 16.62
C ILE A 637 16.30 -14.29 15.11
N PHE A 638 15.85 -13.11 14.69
CA PHE A 638 15.77 -12.75 13.27
C PHE A 638 17.12 -12.48 12.64
N TYR A 639 18.04 -11.91 13.41
CA TYR A 639 19.40 -11.64 12.99
C TYR A 639 20.27 -12.91 13.03
N LYS A 640 20.46 -13.53 14.20
CA LYS A 640 21.46 -14.59 14.41
C LYS A 640 21.00 -16.01 14.08
N ARG A 641 19.69 -16.28 13.99
CA ARG A 641 19.12 -17.64 13.85
C ARG A 641 19.69 -18.63 14.90
N PRO A 642 19.67 -18.29 16.20
CA PRO A 642 20.26 -19.12 17.26
C PRO A 642 19.53 -20.46 17.44
N ASP A 643 20.24 -21.45 17.98
CA ASP A 643 19.63 -22.70 18.43
C ASP A 643 18.91 -22.54 19.79
N SER A 644 18.20 -23.59 20.23
CA SER A 644 17.44 -23.56 21.48
C SER A 644 18.30 -23.34 22.74
N LYS A 645 19.55 -23.83 22.75
CA LYS A 645 20.48 -23.65 23.89
C LYS A 645 20.97 -22.21 23.96
N GLN A 646 21.40 -21.67 22.83
CA GLN A 646 21.81 -20.28 22.67
C GLN A 646 20.67 -19.33 23.04
N LEU A 647 19.43 -19.63 22.65
CA LEU A 647 18.27 -18.82 23.00
C LEU A 647 17.99 -18.79 24.49
N SER A 648 18.12 -19.94 25.16
CA SER A 648 17.93 -20.05 26.60
C SER A 648 18.97 -19.22 27.36
N GLU A 649 20.21 -19.18 26.86
CA GLU A 649 21.29 -18.34 27.41
C GLU A 649 21.04 -16.84 27.14
N MET A 650 20.71 -16.48 25.89
CA MET A 650 20.40 -15.10 25.51
C MET A 650 19.22 -14.53 26.31
N ASN A 651 18.17 -15.33 26.53
CA ASN A 651 16.99 -14.90 27.29
C ASN A 651 17.30 -14.68 28.78
N LYS A 652 18.31 -15.37 29.35
CA LYS A 652 18.76 -15.14 30.74
C LYS A 652 19.65 -13.90 30.85
N ASN A 653 20.52 -13.67 29.87
CA ASN A 653 21.54 -12.63 29.89
C ASN A 653 21.32 -11.55 28.83
N ILE A 654 20.06 -11.18 28.55
CA ILE A 654 19.70 -10.32 27.41
C ILE A 654 20.43 -8.96 27.42
N SER A 655 20.70 -8.42 28.62
CA SER A 655 21.43 -7.17 28.82
C SER A 655 22.84 -7.18 28.23
N SER A 656 23.48 -8.36 28.16
CA SER A 656 24.81 -8.53 27.56
C SER A 656 24.78 -8.60 26.02
N TYR A 657 23.62 -8.85 25.44
CA TYR A 657 23.40 -8.92 24.00
C TYR A 657 22.71 -7.66 23.44
N SER A 658 22.43 -6.67 24.29
CA SER A 658 21.86 -5.40 23.88
C SER A 658 22.74 -4.74 22.80
N PRO A 659 22.16 -4.31 21.68
CA PRO A 659 22.93 -3.75 20.59
C PRO A 659 23.56 -2.40 20.98
N GLU A 660 24.82 -2.20 20.59
CA GLU A 660 25.49 -0.91 20.73
C GLU A 660 24.81 0.13 19.83
N THR A 661 24.63 1.33 20.38
CA THR A 661 24.03 2.43 19.65
C THR A 661 25.12 3.25 18.99
N ILE A 662 25.09 3.28 17.66
CA ILE A 662 26.04 4.02 16.83
C ILE A 662 25.67 5.50 16.80
N ARG A 663 24.38 5.79 16.66
CA ARG A 663 23.87 7.16 16.55
C ARG A 663 22.44 7.26 17.08
N ILE A 664 22.12 8.36 17.75
CA ILE A 664 20.76 8.70 18.18
C ILE A 664 20.41 10.09 17.65
N SER A 665 19.18 10.26 17.20
CA SER A 665 18.60 11.55 16.89
C SER A 665 17.18 11.69 17.45
N LYS A 666 16.71 12.92 17.62
CA LYS A 666 15.38 13.26 18.12
C LYS A 666 14.73 14.29 17.19
N PRO A 667 13.41 14.23 17.00
CA PRO A 667 12.71 15.20 16.18
C PRO A 667 12.78 16.59 16.82
N ASP A 668 12.87 17.60 15.97
CA ASP A 668 12.76 18.99 16.33
C ASP A 668 11.31 19.34 16.72
N LEU A 669 11.18 20.17 17.75
CA LEU A 669 9.89 20.66 18.24
C LEU A 669 9.25 21.67 17.29
N ALA A 670 10.06 22.44 16.58
CA ALA A 670 9.59 23.58 15.80
C ALA A 670 8.53 23.20 14.77
N ASN A 671 8.75 22.13 14.00
CA ASN A 671 7.83 21.66 12.96
C ASN A 671 6.46 21.28 13.52
N SER A 672 6.45 20.62 14.67
CA SER A 672 5.21 20.20 15.32
C SER A 672 4.45 21.40 15.91
N LEU A 673 5.16 22.40 16.46
CA LEU A 673 4.53 23.56 17.10
C LEU A 673 3.87 24.51 16.10
N VAL A 674 4.45 24.74 14.92
CA VAL A 674 3.89 25.68 13.93
C VAL A 674 2.47 25.35 13.54
N GLY A 675 2.19 24.07 13.25
CA GLY A 675 0.85 23.64 12.86
C GLY A 675 -0.17 23.97 13.95
N TRP A 676 0.17 23.72 15.21
CA TRP A 676 -0.70 24.00 16.36
C TRP A 676 -0.83 25.50 16.65
N ILE A 677 0.22 26.29 16.43
CA ILE A 677 0.17 27.74 16.59
C ILE A 677 -0.73 28.36 15.52
N LEU A 678 -0.61 27.94 14.25
CA LEU A 678 -1.46 28.43 13.16
C LEU A 678 -2.93 28.04 13.37
N ILE A 679 -3.19 26.77 13.70
CA ILE A 679 -4.54 26.28 13.98
C ILE A 679 -5.12 27.01 15.20
N GLY A 680 -4.35 27.12 16.28
CA GLY A 680 -4.76 27.82 17.51
C GLY A 680 -5.01 29.30 17.28
N GLY A 681 -4.21 29.97 16.44
CA GLY A 681 -4.41 31.36 16.05
C GLY A 681 -5.70 31.58 15.25
N ILE A 682 -5.96 30.73 14.26
CA ILE A 682 -7.18 30.79 13.45
C ILE A 682 -8.42 30.49 14.32
N LEU A 683 -8.39 29.43 15.13
CA LEU A 683 -9.46 29.12 16.07
C LEU A 683 -9.67 30.24 17.10
N GLY A 684 -8.58 30.83 17.59
CA GLY A 684 -8.64 31.97 18.49
C GLY A 684 -9.35 33.18 17.88
N LEU A 685 -9.05 33.51 16.61
CA LEU A 685 -9.74 34.59 15.88
C LEU A 685 -11.23 34.28 15.68
N ILE A 686 -11.58 33.03 15.35
CA ILE A 686 -12.98 32.61 15.21
C ILE A 686 -13.71 32.72 16.55
N VAL A 687 -13.18 32.11 17.61
CA VAL A 687 -13.81 32.13 18.95
C VAL A 687 -13.92 33.56 19.49
N TYR A 688 -12.91 34.40 19.26
CA TYR A 688 -12.93 35.82 19.63
C TYR A 688 -14.09 36.59 18.98
N GLN A 689 -14.41 36.28 17.71
CA GLN A 689 -15.53 36.92 17.00
C GLN A 689 -16.92 36.46 17.49
N PHE A 690 -17.06 35.23 17.98
CA PHE A 690 -18.37 34.64 18.27
C PHE A 690 -18.71 34.48 19.77
N ALA A 691 -17.73 34.41 20.68
CA ALA A 691 -18.01 34.21 22.10
C ALA A 691 -16.85 34.59 23.03
N GLN A 692 -16.88 35.81 23.60
CA GLN A 692 -15.86 36.28 24.55
C GLN A 692 -15.81 35.44 25.86
N VAL A 693 -16.94 34.87 26.30
CA VAL A 693 -17.04 34.09 27.55
C VAL A 693 -16.39 32.70 27.43
N ILE A 694 -16.27 32.14 26.22
CA ILE A 694 -15.69 30.80 26.00
C ILE A 694 -14.18 30.89 25.71
N LEU A 695 -13.62 32.09 25.54
CA LEU A 695 -12.22 32.28 25.16
C LEU A 695 -11.24 31.74 26.20
N ALA A 696 -11.48 31.99 27.50
CA ALA A 696 -10.61 31.55 28.59
C ALA A 696 -10.43 30.01 28.66
N PRO A 697 -11.50 29.18 28.67
CA PRO A 697 -11.32 27.72 28.65
C PRO A 697 -10.67 27.21 27.35
N PHE A 698 -10.89 27.87 26.21
CA PHE A 698 -10.19 27.53 24.97
C PHE A 698 -8.69 27.82 25.03
N ILE A 699 -8.28 28.96 25.60
CA ILE A 699 -6.87 29.29 25.82
C ILE A 699 -6.22 28.27 26.76
N LEU A 700 -6.88 27.91 27.86
CA LEU A 700 -6.37 26.89 28.79
C LEU A 700 -6.23 25.53 28.10
N LEU A 701 -7.23 25.12 27.31
CA LEU A 701 -7.18 23.89 26.51
C LEU A 701 -6.01 23.92 25.52
N LEU A 702 -5.78 25.06 24.85
CA LEU A 702 -4.65 25.22 23.93
C LEU A 702 -3.30 25.05 24.64
N ILE A 703 -3.12 25.63 25.84
CA ILE A 703 -1.90 25.47 26.64
C ILE A 703 -1.68 23.99 27.01
N ILE A 704 -2.73 23.29 27.44
CA ILE A 704 -2.68 21.85 27.76
C ILE A 704 -2.30 21.04 26.52
N LEU A 705 -2.92 21.32 25.37
CA LEU A 705 -2.62 20.65 24.10
C LEU A 705 -1.17 20.90 23.66
N LEU A 706 -0.68 22.13 23.76
CA LEU A 706 0.72 22.47 23.46
C LEU A 706 1.70 21.71 24.36
N GLY A 707 1.43 21.66 25.67
CA GLY A 707 2.23 20.87 26.62
C GLY A 707 2.27 19.39 26.24
N PHE A 708 1.12 18.82 25.85
CA PHE A 708 1.03 17.44 25.39
C PHE A 708 1.79 17.19 24.09
N VAL A 709 1.72 18.12 23.12
CA VAL A 709 2.47 18.05 21.86
C VAL A 709 3.98 18.08 22.12
N ILE A 710 4.46 19.01 22.95
CA ILE A 710 5.88 19.11 23.33
C ILE A 710 6.35 17.79 23.95
N TRP A 711 5.57 17.24 24.87
CA TRP A 711 5.91 15.97 25.52
C TRP A 711 5.93 14.80 24.51
N SER A 712 4.98 14.77 23.57
CA SER A 712 4.86 13.73 22.56
C SER A 712 6.04 13.71 21.60
N VAL A 713 6.52 14.89 21.20
CA VAL A 713 7.72 15.04 20.35
C VAL A 713 8.97 14.62 21.12
N LYS A 714 9.15 15.09 22.36
CA LYS A 714 10.29 14.71 23.21
C LYS A 714 10.36 13.22 23.53
N ALA A 715 9.22 12.53 23.52
CA ALA A 715 9.13 11.09 23.74
C ALA A 715 9.52 10.26 22.50
N LYS A 716 9.78 10.89 21.34
CA LYS A 716 10.25 10.21 20.13
C LYS A 716 11.78 10.21 20.07
N SER A 717 12.36 9.10 19.63
CA SER A 717 13.79 9.02 19.32
C SER A 717 14.03 8.01 18.20
N PHE A 718 15.11 8.22 17.46
CA PHE A 718 15.54 7.37 16.37
C PHE A 718 16.99 6.97 16.63
N SER A 719 17.32 5.70 16.46
CA SER A 719 18.67 5.20 16.72
C SER A 719 19.12 4.20 15.66
N ILE A 720 20.36 4.35 15.24
CA ILE A 720 21.08 3.38 14.42
C ILE A 720 21.90 2.52 15.37
N GLN A 721 21.73 1.21 15.25
CA GLN A 721 22.39 0.19 16.07
C GLN A 721 23.16 -0.78 15.18
N ASN A 722 23.97 -1.65 15.76
CA ASN A 722 24.93 -2.49 15.02
C ASN A 722 24.36 -3.31 13.85
N TYR A 723 23.09 -3.73 13.91
CA TYR A 723 22.45 -4.55 12.86
C TYR A 723 21.05 -4.07 12.48
N ARG A 724 20.55 -2.98 13.08
CA ARG A 724 19.16 -2.52 12.88
C ARG A 724 19.03 -1.01 13.06
N VAL A 725 17.94 -0.46 12.54
CA VAL A 725 17.46 0.89 12.84
C VAL A 725 16.19 0.80 13.68
N VAL A 726 16.08 1.65 14.69
CA VAL A 726 14.99 1.63 15.68
C VAL A 726 14.36 3.01 15.78
N ALA A 727 13.03 3.05 15.84
CA ALA A 727 12.27 4.24 16.21
C ALA A 727 11.42 3.99 17.44
N ASN A 728 11.60 4.85 18.44
CA ASN A 728 10.84 4.86 19.67
C ASN A 728 9.86 6.03 19.67
N SER A 729 8.67 5.83 20.19
CA SER A 729 7.64 6.87 20.27
C SER A 729 6.63 6.61 21.39
N GLY A 730 5.89 7.66 21.73
CA GLY A 730 4.73 7.58 22.60
C GLY A 730 5.01 7.91 24.07
N ILE A 731 4.02 8.53 24.71
CA ILE A 731 4.10 9.02 26.08
C ILE A 731 3.68 7.92 27.05
N LEU A 732 2.39 7.58 27.03
CA LEU A 732 1.78 6.59 27.92
C LEU A 732 2.04 5.17 27.41
N TYR A 733 1.81 4.98 26.11
CA TYR A 733 2.13 3.75 25.41
C TYR A 733 3.50 3.92 24.76
N LYS A 734 4.48 3.11 25.15
CA LYS A 734 5.81 3.15 24.52
C LYS A 734 5.82 2.21 23.34
N LYS A 735 5.94 2.75 22.13
CA LYS A 735 6.02 2.01 20.88
C LYS A 735 7.46 2.00 20.40
N GLN A 736 7.97 0.83 20.04
CA GLN A 736 9.25 0.64 19.36
C GLN A 736 8.99 -0.05 18.02
N THR A 737 9.59 0.45 16.95
CA THR A 737 9.60 -0.21 15.63
C THR A 737 11.04 -0.43 15.21
N SER A 738 11.41 -1.66 14.87
CA SER A 738 12.76 -2.04 14.48
C SER A 738 12.81 -2.69 13.10
N ILE A 739 13.85 -2.35 12.34
CA ILE A 739 14.13 -2.91 11.02
C ILE A 739 15.59 -3.34 10.98
N ILE A 740 15.84 -4.63 10.76
CA ILE A 740 17.19 -5.17 10.58
C ILE A 740 17.75 -4.71 9.23
N PHE A 741 19.02 -4.34 9.16
CA PHE A 741 19.66 -3.86 7.91
C PHE A 741 19.55 -4.88 6.77
N SER A 742 19.51 -6.17 7.09
CA SER A 742 19.29 -7.22 6.10
C SER A 742 17.94 -7.09 5.37
N LYS A 743 16.95 -6.42 5.96
CA LYS A 743 15.59 -6.20 5.44
C LYS A 743 15.41 -4.87 4.73
N ILE A 744 16.31 -3.91 4.95
CA ILE A 744 16.29 -2.63 4.24
C ILE A 744 16.60 -2.89 2.77
N ASP A 745 15.70 -2.40 1.92
CA ASP A 745 15.87 -2.39 0.48
C ASP A 745 16.57 -1.11 0.04
N HIS A 746 15.97 0.03 0.35
CA HIS A 746 16.56 1.34 0.09
C HIS A 746 16.09 2.36 1.14
N ILE A 747 16.82 3.48 1.21
CA ILE A 747 16.46 4.62 2.03
C ILE A 747 16.38 5.87 1.16
N ASN A 748 15.48 6.79 1.51
CA ASN A 748 15.36 8.10 0.86
C ASN A 748 15.41 9.19 1.92
N PHE A 749 15.75 10.41 1.52
CA PHE A 749 15.58 11.59 2.37
C PHE A 749 14.73 12.65 1.69
N SER A 750 13.98 13.39 2.50
CA SER A 750 13.16 14.51 2.04
C SER A 750 13.16 15.65 3.04
N GLN A 751 13.08 16.87 2.53
CA GLN A 751 12.97 18.10 3.29
C GLN A 751 11.79 18.89 2.76
N GLY A 752 10.69 18.97 3.52
CA GLY A 752 9.52 19.80 3.20
C GLY A 752 9.71 21.27 3.57
N VAL A 753 8.65 22.07 3.39
CA VAL A 753 8.63 23.53 3.66
C VAL A 753 9.12 23.84 5.08
N PHE A 754 8.45 23.28 6.07
CA PHE A 754 8.80 23.50 7.47
C PHE A 754 10.18 22.92 7.80
N ASN A 755 10.51 21.75 7.23
CA ASN A 755 11.82 21.16 7.45
C ASN A 755 12.96 22.09 6.98
N LYS A 756 12.76 22.79 5.86
CA LYS A 756 13.74 23.74 5.34
C LYS A 756 13.84 25.00 6.20
N ILE A 757 12.71 25.54 6.66
CA ILE A 757 12.67 26.71 7.56
C ILE A 757 13.42 26.41 8.87
N TYR A 758 13.25 25.21 9.42
CA TYR A 758 13.86 24.80 10.69
C TYR A 758 15.16 24.00 10.55
N ASN A 759 15.72 23.93 9.34
CA ASN A 759 16.96 23.19 9.04
C ASN A 759 16.98 21.75 9.58
N ASN A 760 15.87 21.03 9.45
CA ASN A 760 15.76 19.61 9.76
C ASN A 760 15.30 18.84 8.51
N GLY A 761 15.05 17.53 8.63
CA GLY A 761 14.68 16.70 7.49
C GLY A 761 14.09 15.35 7.89
N ASN A 762 13.60 14.61 6.89
CA ASN A 762 12.99 13.31 7.04
C ASN A 762 13.78 12.24 6.30
N ILE A 763 13.82 11.02 6.84
CA ILE A 763 14.40 9.84 6.21
C ILE A 763 13.33 8.75 6.19
N THR A 764 13.15 8.11 5.06
CA THR A 764 12.27 6.95 4.91
C THR A 764 13.11 5.69 4.70
N VAL A 765 12.83 4.65 5.47
CA VAL A 765 13.43 3.32 5.32
C VAL A 765 12.38 2.41 4.71
N ASN A 766 12.68 1.87 3.53
CA ASN A 766 11.82 0.96 2.79
C ASN A 766 12.41 -0.44 2.82
N THR A 767 11.54 -1.44 2.97
CA THR A 767 11.90 -2.86 2.91
C THR A 767 11.27 -3.52 1.69
N THR A 768 11.78 -4.70 1.33
CA THR A 768 11.30 -5.44 0.17
C THR A 768 9.84 -5.86 0.34
N GLY A 769 9.00 -5.59 -0.66
CA GLY A 769 7.61 -6.08 -0.70
C GLY A 769 6.58 -5.22 0.02
N SER A 770 6.77 -3.89 0.10
CA SER A 770 5.78 -2.96 0.64
C SER A 770 5.53 -1.73 -0.23
N SER A 771 4.29 -1.23 -0.25
CA SER A 771 3.88 0.04 -0.89
C SER A 771 4.30 1.29 -0.16
N SER A 772 4.71 1.17 1.10
CA SER A 772 4.90 2.30 1.99
C SER A 772 6.14 2.10 2.83
N ALA A 773 6.80 3.20 3.20
CA ALA A 773 7.96 3.13 4.07
C ALA A 773 7.58 2.51 5.43
N GLU A 774 8.26 1.43 5.81
CA GLU A 774 8.09 0.78 7.12
C GLU A 774 8.46 1.72 8.27
N LEU A 775 9.48 2.56 8.05
CA LEU A 775 9.92 3.52 9.05
C LEU A 775 10.13 4.90 8.43
N VAL A 776 9.48 5.89 9.04
CA VAL A 776 9.65 7.31 8.69
C VAL A 776 10.25 8.04 9.89
N ILE A 777 11.51 8.41 9.74
CA ILE A 777 12.26 9.26 10.66
C ILE A 777 11.94 10.70 10.30
N ARG A 778 11.28 11.44 11.17
CA ARG A 778 10.74 12.78 10.83
C ARG A 778 11.43 13.89 11.61
N ASP A 779 11.56 15.02 10.94
CA ASP A 779 11.92 16.32 11.51
C ASP A 779 13.23 16.30 12.32
N ILE A 780 14.23 15.49 11.95
CA ILE A 780 15.50 15.43 12.69
C ILE A 780 16.49 16.51 12.22
N PRO A 781 17.16 17.24 13.13
CA PRO A 781 18.05 18.35 12.78
C PRO A 781 19.33 17.87 12.07
N ASP A 782 19.85 16.70 12.44
CA ASP A 782 21.07 16.09 11.89
C ASP A 782 20.78 15.09 10.76
N TYR A 783 19.69 15.27 10.01
CA TYR A 783 19.19 14.31 9.01
C TYR A 783 20.24 13.87 7.98
N LYS A 784 21.11 14.77 7.50
CA LYS A 784 22.13 14.43 6.50
C LYS A 784 23.16 13.44 7.05
N GLU A 785 23.64 13.70 8.24
CA GLU A 785 24.64 12.85 8.87
C GLU A 785 24.02 11.53 9.35
N PHE A 786 22.78 11.57 9.85
CA PHE A 786 22.02 10.36 10.19
C PHE A 786 21.81 9.48 8.95
N TYR A 787 21.39 10.08 7.82
CA TYR A 787 21.26 9.39 6.53
C TYR A 787 22.58 8.80 6.06
N GLY A 788 23.66 9.58 6.09
CA GLY A 788 25.00 9.11 5.70
C GLY A 788 25.51 7.98 6.60
N THR A 789 25.25 8.05 7.91
CA THR A 789 25.59 6.97 8.86
C THR A 789 24.79 5.72 8.54
N LEU A 790 23.47 5.83 8.37
CA LEU A 790 22.62 4.68 8.04
C LEU A 790 23.08 4.01 6.74
N LYS A 791 23.32 4.82 5.70
CA LYS A 791 23.83 4.39 4.39
C LYS A 791 25.21 3.71 4.44
N GLY A 792 26.02 3.99 5.45
CA GLY A 792 27.31 3.32 5.62
C GLY A 792 27.22 1.93 6.29
N TYR A 793 26.12 1.63 6.99
CA TYR A 793 25.97 0.40 7.77
C TYR A 793 25.09 -0.66 7.11
N TYR A 794 24.05 -0.26 6.36
CA TYR A 794 23.23 -1.19 5.57
C TYR A 794 23.83 -1.41 4.18
#